data_AF-A0A182XYI0-F1
#
_entry.id   AF-A0A182XYI0-F1
#
_cell.length_a   1.000
_cell.length_b   1.000
_cell.length_c   1.000
_cell.angle_alpha   90.00
_cell.angle_beta   90.00
_cell.angle_gamma   90.00
#
_symmetry.space_group_name_H-M   'P 1'
#
loop_
_entity.id
_entity.type
_entity.pdbx_description
1 polymer ?
#
loop_
_entity_poly.entity_id
_entity_poly.type
_entity_poly.pdbx_seq_one_letter_code
_entity_poly.pdbx_strand_id
1 'polypeptide(L)'
;MDQHGGYVEQCTMGQQRRVVLKLALCLLTSGALVQVAAADDNPCAAGPPVDTNPAECCPTPMLVEGTIMMDCYQKYGEQTKKQLKMEGIPRGCCIAECAMNATNMYADGMLKRDDLSKMFMDAVKDKPEWMALVRDATNACFELAEKKKDEIEAGAKLEPSFEGEKICHPISGTVLRCMGMMMFAQCPASVFNVNDNCNKLREGWRTILAAVCVAAVTLAGSTAYAESCPIYLTISANGRSVEDAPLVINWGPGCANPPAWIGLYTENPALSNASPIAQVFPNGQHSGAVASEVKFGRRKLPGGWSHEQVLQHIPKRKSKPICFDLYLTSYDEAGQLQYFDCLKIQPTWMFSEPGLGNVSLRELFLPGTHCSGCYQTRNNVGNVFLKKIGFRQSLDVWSQLVFGVRYLDFSIGYYPSHNGTRNFWIMNEHFRVASLGPILQDIRRFVILSEETVFLDFRRFPLGFHNNPEQHEALLALLEQELGDLVYRRQFLSSDETDTLDADGESYNLTLGDMRREGKYILITYNHEASLNESEIVWKPWKKHSSAFLKHTELGEFMQNLFSQKHPDAPRNIGWSLHGVQGFQGSYNEEEATYLMPAERASIVNPKLMQLLSGPWSHRANAVLVDYFTNTNLVELAVSTNRYKTLRNPMNEAVVLDIQ
;
A
#
# COMPACT_ATOMS: atom_id res chain seq x y z
N MET A 1 42.80 -30.56 -61.04
CA MET A 1 44.06 -30.00 -60.51
C MET A 1 43.65 -28.99 -59.46
N ASP A 2 43.86 -29.34 -58.19
CA ASP A 2 44.28 -28.54 -57.02
C ASP A 2 43.76 -27.10 -56.83
N GLN A 3 43.58 -26.51 -55.64
CA GLN A 3 43.40 -26.81 -54.21
C GLN A 3 43.27 -25.39 -53.57
N HIS A 4 42.50 -25.23 -52.47
CA HIS A 4 42.56 -24.22 -51.37
C HIS A 4 43.07 -22.76 -51.62
N GLY A 5 42.57 -21.68 -51.02
CA GLY A 5 41.79 -21.43 -49.79
C GLY A 5 42.30 -20.14 -49.11
N GLY A 6 41.41 -19.40 -48.41
CA GLY A 6 41.72 -18.34 -47.42
C GLY A 6 41.90 -16.90 -47.93
N TYR A 7 41.73 -15.83 -47.14
CA TYR A 7 41.02 -15.54 -45.88
C TYR A 7 41.04 -13.99 -45.76
N VAL A 8 39.96 -13.38 -45.27
CA VAL A 8 39.78 -11.91 -45.15
C VAL A 8 40.21 -11.38 -43.77
N GLU A 9 41.02 -10.31 -43.86
CA GLU A 9 41.36 -9.18 -42.98
C GLU A 9 41.11 -9.19 -41.45
N GLN A 10 42.20 -8.85 -40.75
CA GLN A 10 42.29 -8.30 -39.40
C GLN A 10 42.08 -6.78 -39.41
N CYS A 11 41.39 -6.24 -38.40
CA CYS A 11 41.92 -5.17 -37.53
C CYS A 11 40.95 -4.85 -36.38
N THR A 12 41.37 -5.09 -35.13
CA THR A 12 41.14 -4.27 -33.92
C THR A 12 41.64 -5.03 -32.67
N MET A 13 42.94 -4.96 -32.38
CA MET A 13 43.51 -5.32 -31.07
C MET A 13 43.86 -4.03 -30.32
N GLY A 14 43.03 -3.67 -29.33
CA GLY A 14 43.30 -2.48 -28.50
C GLY A 14 42.46 -2.33 -27.23
N GLN A 15 41.51 -3.23 -26.93
CA GLN A 15 40.53 -3.00 -25.86
C GLN A 15 40.37 -4.14 -24.85
N GLN A 16 41.07 -5.27 -25.01
CA GLN A 16 40.93 -6.42 -24.09
C GLN A 16 41.89 -6.41 -22.89
N ARG A 17 42.99 -5.64 -22.89
CA ARG A 17 43.94 -5.65 -21.77
C ARG A 17 43.58 -4.77 -20.57
N ARG A 18 42.63 -3.83 -20.70
CA ARG A 18 42.14 -2.98 -19.58
C ARG A 18 40.95 -3.55 -18.82
N VAL A 19 40.25 -4.54 -19.38
CA VAL A 19 39.07 -5.16 -18.74
C VAL A 19 39.50 -6.26 -17.76
N VAL A 20 40.56 -6.99 -18.06
CA VAL A 20 41.04 -8.10 -17.20
C VAL A 20 41.66 -7.59 -15.90
N LEU A 21 42.31 -6.41 -15.89
CA LEU A 21 42.89 -5.85 -14.66
C LEU A 21 41.85 -5.21 -13.72
N LYS A 22 40.67 -4.80 -14.21
CA LYS A 22 39.58 -4.29 -13.37
C LYS A 22 38.72 -5.41 -12.76
N LEU A 23 38.61 -6.56 -13.43
CA LEU A 23 37.93 -7.74 -12.90
C LEU A 23 38.72 -8.43 -11.78
N ALA A 24 40.05 -8.45 -11.87
CA ALA A 24 40.89 -8.99 -10.79
C ALA A 24 40.90 -8.11 -9.52
N LEU A 25 40.73 -6.78 -9.65
CA LEU A 25 40.72 -5.88 -8.50
C LEU A 25 39.34 -5.80 -7.81
N CYS A 26 38.23 -6.00 -8.54
CA CYS A 26 36.90 -6.17 -7.93
C CYS A 26 36.71 -7.52 -7.23
N LEU A 27 37.43 -8.57 -7.64
CA LEU A 27 37.39 -9.87 -6.96
C LEU A 27 38.21 -9.89 -5.66
N LEU A 28 39.11 -8.93 -5.44
CA LEU A 28 39.89 -8.80 -4.20
C LEU A 28 39.29 -7.79 -3.21
N THR A 29 38.39 -6.90 -3.62
CA THR A 29 37.63 -6.02 -2.70
C THR A 29 36.23 -6.53 -2.38
N SER A 30 35.75 -7.55 -3.08
CA SER A 30 34.54 -8.32 -2.71
C SER A 30 34.87 -9.50 -1.78
N GLY A 31 36.15 -9.80 -1.57
CA GLY A 31 36.63 -10.92 -0.75
C GLY A 31 36.90 -10.59 0.73
N ALA A 32 36.69 -9.34 1.16
CA ALA A 32 36.98 -8.90 2.53
C ALA A 32 35.75 -8.55 3.39
N LEU A 33 34.53 -8.77 2.88
CA LEU A 33 33.27 -8.63 3.67
C LEU A 33 32.34 -9.84 3.56
N VAL A 34 32.85 -10.98 3.09
CA VAL A 34 32.18 -12.27 3.22
C VAL A 34 33.05 -13.19 4.07
N GLN A 35 33.19 -12.80 5.33
CA GLN A 35 33.22 -13.76 6.44
C GLN A 35 31.90 -13.58 7.20
N VAL A 36 30.78 -13.87 6.53
CA VAL A 36 29.67 -14.46 7.27
C VAL A 36 30.10 -15.91 7.42
N ALA A 37 30.66 -16.22 8.59
CA ALA A 37 30.79 -17.59 9.02
C ALA A 37 29.44 -18.27 8.75
N ALA A 38 29.49 -19.41 8.07
CA ALA A 38 28.44 -20.40 8.19
C ALA A 38 28.39 -20.77 9.68
N ALA A 39 27.61 -20.03 10.45
CA ALA A 39 27.32 -20.30 11.82
C ALA A 39 25.96 -21.01 11.82
N ASP A 40 26.03 -22.32 11.92
CA ASP A 40 25.01 -23.11 12.61
C ASP A 40 24.82 -22.51 14.00
N ASP A 41 23.96 -21.50 14.13
CA ASP A 41 23.64 -20.94 15.45
C ASP A 41 22.16 -21.17 15.75
N ASN A 42 21.95 -22.27 16.45
CA ASN A 42 20.78 -22.52 17.28
C ASN A 42 20.31 -21.19 17.94
N PRO A 43 19.08 -20.71 17.68
CA PRO A 43 18.56 -19.49 18.30
C PRO A 43 18.37 -19.58 19.83
N CYS A 44 18.74 -20.73 20.44
CA CYS A 44 18.86 -20.91 21.88
C CYS A 44 20.31 -20.80 22.41
N ALA A 45 21.30 -20.55 21.55
CA ALA A 45 22.71 -20.42 21.95
C ALA A 45 22.99 -19.08 22.65
N ALA A 46 22.30 -18.01 22.25
CA ALA A 46 22.19 -16.79 23.03
C ALA A 46 20.85 -16.86 23.79
N GLY A 47 20.91 -16.90 25.14
CA GLY A 47 19.71 -16.79 25.97
C GLY A 47 18.94 -15.48 25.70
N PRO A 48 17.73 -15.32 26.27
CA PRO A 48 16.95 -14.09 26.10
C PRO A 48 17.80 -12.85 26.45
N PRO A 49 17.58 -11.71 25.75
CA PRO A 49 18.43 -10.50 25.86
C PRO A 49 18.42 -9.86 27.26
N VAL A 50 17.54 -10.32 28.16
CA VAL A 50 17.41 -9.89 29.55
C VAL A 50 17.02 -11.10 30.41
N ASP A 51 17.50 -11.15 31.66
CA ASP A 51 17.12 -12.16 32.66
C ASP A 51 15.77 -11.76 33.30
N THR A 52 14.71 -11.81 32.51
CA THR A 52 13.34 -11.47 32.93
C THR A 52 12.39 -12.51 32.41
N ASN A 53 11.55 -13.06 33.29
CA ASN A 53 10.61 -14.10 32.93
C ASN A 53 9.56 -13.56 31.94
N PRO A 54 9.43 -14.14 30.73
CA PRO A 54 8.43 -13.70 29.75
C PRO A 54 7.00 -13.65 30.30
N ALA A 55 6.64 -14.55 31.22
CA ALA A 55 5.31 -14.59 31.83
C ALA A 55 5.01 -13.36 32.71
N GLU A 56 6.02 -12.67 33.23
CA GLU A 56 5.88 -11.44 34.00
C GLU A 56 5.68 -10.20 33.11
N CYS A 57 6.10 -10.31 31.85
CA CYS A 57 5.93 -9.29 30.83
C CYS A 57 4.61 -9.41 30.09
N CYS A 58 4.17 -10.64 29.85
CA CYS A 58 2.92 -10.94 29.19
C CYS A 58 2.32 -12.23 29.76
N PRO A 59 1.21 -12.16 30.51
CA PRO A 59 0.54 -13.34 31.04
C PRO A 59 -0.24 -14.04 29.92
N THR A 60 0.47 -14.77 29.06
CA THR A 60 -0.11 -15.47 27.91
C THR A 60 -1.11 -16.54 28.39
N PRO A 61 -2.32 -16.60 27.79
CA PRO A 61 -3.28 -17.65 28.08
C PRO A 61 -2.70 -19.03 27.75
N MET A 62 -2.91 -20.00 28.64
CA MET A 62 -2.60 -21.39 28.37
C MET A 62 -3.61 -21.95 27.37
N LEU A 63 -3.16 -22.28 26.17
CA LEU A 63 -4.01 -22.87 25.12
C LEU A 63 -4.22 -24.38 25.29
N VAL A 64 -3.40 -25.02 26.12
CA VAL A 64 -3.51 -26.43 26.52
C VAL A 64 -3.54 -26.47 28.04
N GLU A 65 -4.36 -27.35 28.60
CA GLU A 65 -4.52 -27.50 30.04
C GLU A 65 -3.15 -27.78 30.73
N GLY A 66 -2.88 -27.07 31.82
CA GLY A 66 -1.57 -27.14 32.49
C GLY A 66 -1.24 -28.51 33.08
N THR A 67 -2.23 -29.25 33.55
CA THR A 67 -2.10 -30.62 34.06
C THR A 67 -1.56 -31.57 32.98
N ILE A 68 -2.16 -31.54 31.79
CA ILE A 68 -1.74 -32.31 30.62
C ILE A 68 -0.29 -31.98 30.23
N MET A 69 0.06 -30.69 30.19
CA MET A 69 1.41 -30.25 29.86
C MET A 69 2.45 -30.73 30.89
N MET A 70 2.10 -30.72 32.18
CA MET A 70 2.98 -31.20 33.25
C MET A 70 3.20 -32.71 33.19
N ASP A 71 2.15 -33.50 32.96
CA ASP A 71 2.27 -34.96 32.82
C ASP A 71 3.14 -35.34 31.62
N CYS A 72 2.96 -34.64 30.49
CA CYS A 72 3.79 -34.84 29.29
C CYS A 72 5.25 -34.40 29.50
N TYR A 73 5.49 -33.32 30.27
CA TYR A 73 6.83 -32.89 30.64
C TYR A 73 7.52 -33.91 31.55
N GLN A 74 6.82 -34.47 32.53
CA GLN A 74 7.39 -35.53 33.39
C GLN A 74 7.81 -36.76 32.57
N LYS A 75 7.04 -37.09 31.53
CA LYS A 75 7.28 -38.27 30.69
C LYS A 75 8.41 -38.10 29.67
N TYR A 76 8.53 -36.91 29.05
CA TYR A 76 9.45 -36.69 27.92
C TYR A 76 10.47 -35.57 28.13
N GLY A 77 10.43 -34.84 29.24
CA GLY A 77 11.28 -33.67 29.51
C GLY A 77 12.78 -33.96 29.45
N GLU A 78 13.23 -35.06 30.05
CA GLU A 78 14.65 -35.45 30.02
C GLU A 78 15.11 -35.87 28.61
N GLN A 79 14.23 -36.50 27.82
CA GLN A 79 14.51 -36.81 26.42
C GLN A 79 14.65 -35.52 25.62
N THR A 80 13.69 -34.60 25.74
CA THR A 80 13.71 -33.31 25.03
C THR A 80 14.97 -32.50 25.36
N LYS A 81 15.42 -32.47 26.62
CA LYS A 81 16.69 -31.82 27.01
C LYS A 81 17.91 -32.42 26.33
N LYS A 82 17.94 -33.74 26.12
CA LYS A 82 19.03 -34.42 25.38
C LYS A 82 18.96 -34.07 23.90
N GLN A 83 17.77 -34.12 23.30
CA GLN A 83 17.54 -33.82 21.88
C GLN A 83 17.91 -32.38 21.52
N LEU A 84 17.68 -31.41 22.40
CA LEU A 84 18.04 -30.00 22.19
C LEU A 84 19.56 -29.74 22.10
N LYS A 85 20.38 -30.68 22.57
CA LYS A 85 21.86 -30.57 22.53
C LYS A 85 22.47 -31.24 21.29
N MET A 86 21.63 -31.73 20.39
CA MET A 86 22.06 -32.50 19.22
C MET A 86 21.91 -31.66 17.96
N GLU A 87 22.92 -31.71 17.10
CA GLU A 87 22.94 -31.01 15.82
C GLU A 87 22.18 -31.79 14.74
N GLY A 88 21.66 -31.10 13.72
CA GLY A 88 20.93 -31.70 12.58
C GLY A 88 19.44 -31.39 12.54
N ILE A 89 18.69 -32.16 11.74
CA ILE A 89 17.24 -31.98 11.52
C ILE A 89 16.50 -32.00 12.87
N PRO A 90 15.65 -31.00 13.18
CA PRO A 90 14.95 -30.94 14.45
C PRO A 90 14.12 -32.20 14.72
N ARG A 91 14.48 -32.92 15.80
CA ARG A 91 13.69 -34.05 16.29
C ARG A 91 12.36 -33.52 16.85
N GLY A 92 11.25 -34.23 16.57
CA GLY A 92 9.94 -33.75 16.99
C GLY A 92 9.77 -33.64 18.50
N CYS A 93 8.99 -32.65 18.95
CA CYS A 93 8.76 -32.40 20.36
C CYS A 93 7.75 -33.40 20.94
N CYS A 94 8.24 -34.46 21.60
CA CYS A 94 7.39 -35.49 22.22
C CYS A 94 6.46 -34.97 23.31
N ILE A 95 6.82 -33.87 23.99
CA ILE A 95 5.93 -33.20 24.95
C ILE A 95 4.70 -32.64 24.22
N ALA A 96 4.91 -31.99 23.07
CA ALA A 96 3.83 -31.41 22.28
C ALA A 96 2.95 -32.49 21.64
N GLU A 97 3.54 -33.57 21.08
CA GLU A 97 2.75 -34.69 20.57
C GLU A 97 1.94 -35.37 21.67
N CYS A 98 2.54 -35.59 22.85
CA CYS A 98 1.85 -36.13 24.02
C CYS A 98 0.62 -35.27 24.41
N ALA A 99 0.80 -33.95 24.44
CA ALA A 99 -0.27 -33.03 24.79
C ALA A 99 -1.39 -33.03 23.74
N MET A 100 -1.06 -33.00 22.45
CA MET A 100 -2.06 -33.03 21.37
C MET A 100 -2.78 -34.38 21.28
N ASN A 101 -2.09 -35.48 21.63
CA ASN A 101 -2.72 -36.80 21.71
C ASN A 101 -3.67 -36.90 22.91
N ALA A 102 -3.28 -36.37 24.06
CA ALA A 102 -4.11 -36.32 25.27
C ALA A 102 -5.40 -35.48 25.07
N THR A 103 -5.35 -34.47 24.20
CA THR A 103 -6.53 -33.66 23.82
C THR A 103 -7.29 -34.19 22.60
N ASN A 104 -6.90 -35.35 22.04
CA ASN A 104 -7.48 -35.93 20.82
C ASN A 104 -7.39 -35.01 19.58
N MET A 105 -6.43 -34.09 19.57
CA MET A 105 -6.18 -33.12 18.49
C MET A 105 -5.13 -33.61 17.49
N TYR A 106 -4.52 -34.75 17.74
CA TYR A 106 -3.50 -35.36 16.90
C TYR A 106 -3.88 -36.80 16.55
N ALA A 107 -3.75 -37.16 15.27
CA ALA A 107 -3.92 -38.52 14.77
C ALA A 107 -3.02 -38.72 13.54
N ASP A 108 -2.34 -39.86 13.45
CA ASP A 108 -1.61 -40.32 12.25
C ASP A 108 -0.63 -39.31 11.64
N GLY A 109 0.16 -38.61 12.46
CA GLY A 109 1.12 -37.60 11.95
C GLY A 109 0.50 -36.23 11.65
N MET A 110 -0.80 -36.06 11.87
CA MET A 110 -1.53 -34.84 11.52
C MET A 110 -2.24 -34.24 12.73
N LEU A 111 -2.33 -32.90 12.75
CA LEU A 111 -3.18 -32.17 13.67
C LEU A 111 -4.55 -31.96 13.05
N LYS A 112 -5.60 -32.19 13.83
CA LYS A 112 -6.99 -31.86 13.46
C LYS A 112 -7.17 -30.35 13.52
N ARG A 113 -6.86 -29.67 12.42
CA ARG A 113 -6.78 -28.19 12.35
C ARG A 113 -8.01 -27.51 12.93
N ASP A 114 -9.20 -27.93 12.53
CA ASP A 114 -10.45 -27.27 12.92
C ASP A 114 -10.77 -27.51 14.41
N ASP A 115 -10.60 -28.73 14.88
CA ASP A 115 -10.79 -29.08 16.30
C ASP A 115 -9.76 -28.38 17.20
N LEU A 116 -8.50 -28.31 16.76
CA LEU A 116 -7.44 -27.63 17.50
C LEU A 116 -7.67 -26.12 17.53
N SER A 117 -8.10 -25.53 16.40
CA SER A 117 -8.45 -24.11 16.32
C SER A 117 -9.62 -23.80 17.24
N LYS A 118 -10.63 -24.68 17.30
CA LYS A 118 -11.74 -24.56 18.23
C LYS A 118 -11.27 -24.63 19.68
N MET A 119 -10.43 -25.61 20.03
CA MET A 119 -9.86 -25.76 21.38
C MET A 119 -9.08 -24.51 21.81
N PHE A 120 -8.25 -23.94 20.92
CA PHE A 120 -7.51 -22.71 21.21
C PHE A 120 -8.42 -21.50 21.38
N MET A 121 -9.45 -21.37 20.55
CA MET A 121 -10.45 -20.30 20.69
C MET A 121 -11.28 -20.45 21.97
N ASP A 122 -11.65 -21.67 22.35
CA ASP A 122 -12.36 -21.97 23.60
C ASP A 122 -11.51 -21.62 24.83
N ALA A 123 -10.19 -21.81 24.76
CA ALA A 123 -9.25 -21.44 25.83
C ALA A 123 -9.14 -19.93 26.08
N VAL A 124 -9.54 -19.10 25.11
CA VAL A 124 -9.51 -17.63 25.22
C VAL A 124 -10.89 -16.97 25.08
N LYS A 125 -11.98 -17.75 25.12
CA LYS A 125 -13.35 -17.24 24.95
C LYS A 125 -13.74 -16.16 25.97
N ASP A 126 -13.18 -16.25 27.18
CA ASP A 126 -13.41 -15.31 28.29
C ASP A 126 -12.35 -14.18 28.32
N LYS A 127 -11.51 -14.08 27.29
CA LYS A 127 -10.39 -13.13 27.17
C LYS A 127 -10.42 -12.41 25.81
N PRO A 128 -11.30 -11.41 25.64
CA PRO A 128 -11.58 -10.80 24.33
C PRO A 128 -10.38 -10.15 23.65
N GLU A 129 -9.42 -9.66 24.43
CA GLU A 129 -8.15 -9.09 23.95
C GLU A 129 -7.24 -10.12 23.27
N TRP A 130 -7.44 -11.42 23.52
CA TRP A 130 -6.66 -12.51 22.94
C TRP A 130 -7.33 -13.20 21.74
N MET A 131 -8.64 -13.07 21.58
CA MET A 131 -9.41 -13.82 20.56
C MET A 131 -8.92 -13.58 19.13
N ALA A 132 -8.69 -12.32 18.74
CA ALA A 132 -8.20 -12.01 17.40
C ALA A 132 -6.77 -12.53 17.19
N LEU A 133 -5.92 -12.37 18.20
CA LEU A 133 -4.54 -12.81 18.14
C LEU A 133 -4.41 -14.32 18.03
N VAL A 134 -5.13 -15.08 18.86
CA VAL A 134 -5.09 -16.54 18.85
C VAL A 134 -5.62 -17.09 17.53
N ARG A 135 -6.70 -16.52 16.99
CA ARG A 135 -7.21 -16.90 15.66
C ARG A 135 -6.14 -16.68 14.57
N ASP A 136 -5.55 -15.50 14.54
CA ASP A 136 -4.62 -15.10 13.49
C ASP A 136 -3.28 -15.87 13.61
N ALA A 137 -2.79 -16.07 14.83
CA ALA A 137 -1.62 -16.90 15.13
C ALA A 137 -1.86 -18.36 14.77
N THR A 138 -3.04 -18.92 15.06
CA THR A 138 -3.37 -20.32 14.73
C THR A 138 -3.25 -20.54 13.23
N ASN A 139 -3.84 -19.65 12.42
CA ASN A 139 -3.72 -19.73 10.96
C ASN A 139 -2.28 -19.61 10.48
N ALA A 140 -1.54 -18.60 10.95
CA ALA A 140 -0.14 -18.39 10.57
C ALA A 140 0.76 -19.58 10.95
N CYS A 141 0.51 -20.23 12.09
CA CYS A 141 1.30 -21.35 12.56
C CYS A 141 1.00 -22.65 11.81
N PHE A 142 -0.24 -22.86 11.35
CA PHE A 142 -0.56 -23.95 10.44
C PHE A 142 0.04 -23.73 9.04
N GLU A 143 0.03 -22.50 8.54
CA GLU A 143 0.74 -22.15 7.30
C GLU A 143 2.25 -22.34 7.42
N LEU A 144 2.84 -22.01 8.57
CA LEU A 144 4.25 -22.26 8.84
C LEU A 144 4.56 -23.77 8.88
N ALA A 145 3.70 -24.57 9.49
CA ALA A 145 3.85 -26.02 9.50
C ALA A 145 3.77 -26.60 8.08
N GLU A 146 2.87 -26.11 7.24
CA GLU A 146 2.78 -26.54 5.83
C GLU A 146 4.04 -26.13 5.03
N LYS A 147 4.56 -24.91 5.25
CA LYS A 147 5.82 -24.47 4.65
C LYS A 147 7.03 -25.30 5.08
N LYS A 148 6.97 -25.91 6.27
CA LYS A 148 8.01 -26.78 6.83
C LYS A 148 7.70 -28.27 6.66
N LYS A 149 6.74 -28.64 5.80
CA LYS A 149 6.28 -30.02 5.65
C LYS A 149 7.41 -31.01 5.38
N ASP A 150 8.32 -30.70 4.46
CA ASP A 150 9.45 -31.59 4.13
C ASP A 150 10.41 -31.80 5.31
N GLU A 151 10.69 -30.73 6.07
CA GLU A 151 11.51 -30.78 7.30
C GLU A 151 10.80 -31.58 8.41
N ILE A 152 9.49 -31.40 8.55
CA ILE A 152 8.64 -32.12 9.51
C ILE A 152 8.58 -33.62 9.15
N GLU A 153 8.38 -33.96 7.88
CA GLU A 153 8.36 -35.34 7.41
C GLU A 153 9.73 -36.01 7.53
N ALA A 154 10.81 -35.28 7.26
CA ALA A 154 12.17 -35.77 7.45
C ALA A 154 12.46 -36.05 8.94
N GLY A 155 12.07 -35.13 9.83
CA GLY A 155 12.20 -35.30 11.27
C GLY A 155 11.38 -36.48 11.82
N ALA A 156 10.22 -36.76 11.23
CA ALA A 156 9.38 -37.90 11.60
C ALA A 156 9.97 -39.28 11.18
N LYS A 157 10.90 -39.29 10.21
CA LYS A 157 11.56 -40.50 9.68
C LYS A 157 12.96 -40.74 10.27
N LEU A 158 13.39 -39.94 11.24
CA LEU A 158 14.68 -40.12 11.90
C LEU A 158 14.72 -41.41 12.70
N GLU A 159 15.92 -42.00 12.80
CA GLU A 159 16.17 -43.15 13.67
C GLU A 159 16.58 -42.71 15.09
N PRO A 160 16.21 -43.48 16.13
CA PRO A 160 16.68 -43.25 17.49
C PRO A 160 18.21 -43.14 17.56
N SER A 161 18.67 -42.03 18.10
CA SER A 161 20.08 -41.66 18.24
C SER A 161 20.66 -42.01 19.61
N PHE A 162 19.81 -42.40 20.56
CA PHE A 162 20.22 -43.00 21.84
C PHE A 162 19.19 -44.03 22.33
N GLU A 163 19.62 -44.91 23.22
CA GLU A 163 18.79 -45.97 23.77
C GLU A 163 17.59 -45.39 24.54
N GLY A 164 16.39 -45.85 24.20
CA GLY A 164 15.13 -45.39 24.79
C GLY A 164 14.56 -44.10 24.19
N GLU A 165 15.16 -43.54 23.13
CA GLU A 165 14.60 -42.38 22.44
C GLU A 165 13.31 -42.72 21.69
N LYS A 166 12.23 -41.99 21.98
CA LYS A 166 11.02 -41.99 21.17
C LYS A 166 11.11 -40.91 20.09
N ILE A 167 10.96 -41.31 18.83
CA ILE A 167 10.78 -40.38 17.71
C ILE A 167 9.31 -39.95 17.67
N CYS A 168 9.08 -38.65 17.77
CA CYS A 168 7.76 -38.03 17.70
C CYS A 168 7.67 -37.16 16.45
N HIS A 169 6.46 -36.99 15.93
CA HIS A 169 6.20 -36.19 14.76
C HIS A 169 6.41 -34.69 15.07
N PRO A 170 7.21 -33.96 14.28
CA PRO A 170 7.55 -32.56 14.59
C PRO A 170 6.38 -31.58 14.53
N ILE A 171 5.29 -31.90 13.82
CA ILE A 171 4.16 -31.00 13.56
C ILE A 171 3.58 -30.34 14.82
N SER A 172 3.37 -31.12 15.88
CA SER A 172 2.80 -30.64 17.15
C SER A 172 3.73 -29.64 17.84
N GLY A 173 5.03 -29.90 17.78
CA GLY A 173 6.05 -28.99 18.30
C GLY A 173 6.14 -27.70 17.49
N THR A 174 6.10 -27.79 16.16
CA THR A 174 6.15 -26.64 15.26
C THR A 174 4.99 -25.69 15.50
N VAL A 175 3.76 -26.20 15.56
CA VAL A 175 2.56 -25.38 15.76
C VAL A 175 2.54 -24.76 17.16
N LEU A 176 2.75 -25.53 18.23
CA LEU A 176 2.71 -24.98 19.60
C LEU A 176 3.84 -23.97 19.88
N ARG A 177 5.05 -24.20 19.34
CA ARG A 177 6.16 -23.25 19.46
C ARG A 177 5.86 -21.95 18.75
N CYS A 178 5.33 -22.03 17.52
CA CYS A 178 4.91 -20.85 16.77
C CYS A 178 3.81 -20.06 17.51
N MET A 179 2.82 -20.77 18.07
CA MET A 179 1.76 -20.14 18.87
C MET A 179 2.31 -19.38 20.07
N GLY A 180 3.20 -20.03 20.85
CA GLY A 180 3.84 -19.38 22.00
C GLY A 180 4.65 -18.14 21.62
N MET A 181 5.39 -18.19 20.52
CA MET A 181 6.16 -17.05 20.00
C MET A 181 5.26 -15.90 19.55
N MET A 182 4.23 -16.19 18.75
CA MET A 182 3.31 -15.18 18.21
C MET A 182 2.50 -14.51 19.31
N MET A 183 1.99 -15.29 20.26
CA MET A 183 1.20 -14.76 21.39
C MET A 183 2.02 -13.83 22.29
N PHE A 184 3.32 -14.13 22.49
CA PHE A 184 4.18 -13.26 23.26
C PHE A 184 4.60 -12.00 22.48
N ALA A 185 5.05 -12.14 21.24
CA ALA A 185 5.54 -11.02 20.43
C ALA A 185 4.46 -9.97 20.11
N GLN A 186 3.21 -10.41 20.03
CA GLN A 186 2.04 -9.58 19.74
C GLN A 186 1.11 -9.45 20.96
N CYS A 187 1.66 -9.62 22.16
CA CYS A 187 0.92 -9.47 23.41
C CYS A 187 0.08 -8.18 23.43
N PRO A 188 -1.23 -8.25 23.72
CA PRO A 188 -2.09 -7.08 23.74
C PRO A 188 -1.60 -6.03 24.74
N ALA A 189 -1.61 -4.76 24.33
CA ALA A 189 -1.13 -3.66 25.16
C ALA A 189 -1.90 -3.54 26.50
N SER A 190 -3.15 -4.00 26.55
CA SER A 190 -3.99 -4.00 27.75
C SER A 190 -3.50 -4.95 28.86
N VAL A 191 -2.68 -5.96 28.53
CA VAL A 191 -2.19 -6.96 29.48
C VAL A 191 -0.66 -7.06 29.52
N PHE A 192 0.03 -6.30 28.66
CA PHE A 192 1.48 -6.25 28.62
C PHE A 192 2.04 -5.34 29.71
N ASN A 193 2.96 -5.86 30.51
CA ASN A 193 3.63 -5.08 31.55
C ASN A 193 4.73 -4.22 30.92
N VAL A 194 4.50 -2.91 30.88
CA VAL A 194 5.41 -1.96 30.23
C VAL A 194 6.56 -1.61 31.17
N ASN A 195 7.73 -2.18 30.93
CA ASN A 195 9.00 -1.78 31.51
C ASN A 195 10.15 -2.06 30.53
N ASP A 196 11.33 -1.50 30.80
CA ASP A 196 12.48 -1.58 29.89
C ASP A 196 12.90 -3.02 29.57
N ASN A 197 12.88 -3.90 30.57
CA ASN A 197 13.23 -5.31 30.38
C ASN A 197 12.20 -6.03 29.51
N CYS A 198 10.90 -5.81 29.76
CA CYS A 198 9.82 -6.41 28.98
C CYS A 198 9.78 -5.87 27.54
N ASN A 199 10.06 -4.58 27.34
CA ASN A 199 10.16 -3.99 26.00
C ASN A 199 11.34 -4.58 25.21
N LYS A 200 12.53 -4.67 25.82
CA LYS A 200 13.71 -5.31 25.22
C LYS A 200 13.47 -6.78 24.90
N LEU A 201 12.78 -7.50 25.79
CA LEU A 201 12.40 -8.89 25.56
C LEU A 201 11.46 -8.98 24.36
N ARG A 202 10.37 -8.20 24.33
CA ARG A 202 9.41 -8.17 23.23
C ARG A 202 10.05 -7.81 21.88
N GLU A 203 11.00 -6.86 21.87
CA GLU A 203 11.77 -6.50 20.69
C GLU A 203 12.69 -7.63 20.23
N GLY A 204 13.44 -8.26 21.14
CA GLY A 204 14.27 -9.42 20.81
C GLY A 204 13.48 -10.55 20.15
N TRP A 205 12.28 -10.87 20.66
CA TRP A 205 11.40 -11.89 20.06
C TRP A 205 10.81 -11.46 18.71
N ARG A 206 10.53 -10.16 18.51
CA ARG A 206 10.09 -9.61 17.20
C ARG A 206 11.20 -9.66 16.16
N THR A 207 12.45 -9.40 16.56
CA THR A 207 13.62 -9.49 15.68
C THR A 207 13.90 -10.93 15.27
N ILE A 208 13.73 -11.91 16.18
CA ILE A 208 13.83 -13.34 15.85
C ILE A 208 12.75 -13.76 14.84
N LEU A 209 11.50 -13.30 15.02
CA LEU A 209 10.42 -13.54 14.06
C LEU A 209 10.71 -12.92 12.68
N ALA A 210 11.38 -11.76 12.63
CA ALA A 210 11.85 -11.18 11.38
C ALA A 210 13.02 -11.96 10.75
N ALA A 211 13.97 -12.45 11.55
CA ALA A 211 15.12 -13.23 11.08
C ALA A 211 14.74 -14.59 10.50
N VAL A 212 13.75 -15.28 11.07
CA VAL A 212 13.20 -16.53 10.52
C VAL A 212 12.50 -16.30 9.16
N CYS A 213 11.92 -15.11 8.95
CA CYS A 213 11.36 -14.70 7.67
C CYS A 213 12.45 -14.31 6.64
N VAL A 214 13.63 -13.88 7.07
CA VAL A 214 14.72 -13.43 6.19
C VAL A 214 15.66 -14.57 5.78
N ALA A 215 15.92 -15.57 6.63
CA ALA A 215 16.79 -16.70 6.31
C ALA A 215 16.24 -17.62 5.18
N ALA A 216 14.91 -17.60 4.96
CA ALA A 216 14.28 -18.29 3.83
C ALA A 216 14.60 -17.64 2.47
N VAL A 217 15.14 -16.43 2.44
CA VAL A 217 15.37 -15.66 1.22
C VAL A 217 16.77 -15.88 0.63
N THR A 218 17.75 -16.37 1.40
CA THR A 218 19.17 -16.32 0.99
C THR A 218 19.81 -17.67 0.62
N LEU A 219 19.13 -18.80 0.78
CA LEU A 219 19.66 -20.12 0.35
C LEU A 219 18.90 -20.79 -0.81
N ALA A 220 17.81 -20.19 -1.28
CA ALA A 220 17.19 -20.60 -2.53
C ALA A 220 17.87 -19.87 -3.69
N GLY A 221 18.87 -20.52 -4.30
CA GLY A 221 19.25 -20.21 -5.66
C GLY A 221 18.01 -20.25 -6.55
N SER A 222 17.58 -19.08 -7.02
CA SER A 222 16.66 -18.88 -8.15
C SER A 222 15.57 -19.94 -8.32
N THR A 223 14.66 -20.03 -7.37
CA THR A 223 13.27 -20.39 -7.67
C THR A 223 12.38 -19.33 -7.00
N ALA A 224 11.82 -18.46 -7.83
CA ALA A 224 10.82 -17.51 -7.39
C ALA A 224 9.62 -18.31 -6.87
N TYR A 225 9.34 -18.27 -5.57
CA TYR A 225 7.98 -18.53 -5.10
C TYR A 225 7.12 -17.45 -5.76
N ALA A 226 6.30 -17.87 -6.73
CA ALA A 226 5.43 -16.97 -7.46
C ALA A 226 4.48 -16.29 -6.46
N GLU A 227 4.65 -14.98 -6.25
CA GLU A 227 3.61 -14.17 -5.63
C GLU A 227 2.29 -14.39 -6.38
N SER A 228 1.21 -14.66 -5.64
CA SER A 228 -0.13 -14.82 -6.20
C SER A 228 -0.49 -13.61 -7.06
N CYS A 229 -1.06 -13.85 -8.25
CA CYS A 229 -1.44 -12.80 -9.18
C CYS A 229 -2.44 -11.81 -8.55
N PRO A 230 -2.09 -10.53 -8.34
CA PRO A 230 -3.02 -9.57 -7.75
C PRO A 230 -4.19 -9.33 -8.70
N ILE A 231 -5.40 -9.32 -8.15
CA ILE A 231 -6.63 -8.99 -8.87
C ILE A 231 -7.31 -7.79 -8.21
N TYR A 232 -7.98 -6.95 -8.99
CA TYR A 232 -8.68 -5.79 -8.47
C TYR A 232 -9.81 -5.30 -9.40
N LEU A 233 -10.79 -4.60 -8.83
CA LEU A 233 -11.88 -3.96 -9.56
C LEU A 233 -11.59 -2.50 -9.82
N THR A 234 -11.92 -2.04 -11.03
CA THR A 234 -12.03 -0.62 -11.35
C THR A 234 -13.39 -0.35 -12.00
N ILE A 235 -13.77 0.92 -12.09
CA ILE A 235 -15.00 1.38 -12.75
C ILE A 235 -14.59 2.02 -14.07
N SER A 236 -15.15 1.55 -15.18
CA SER A 236 -14.83 2.06 -16.52
C SER A 236 -15.08 3.56 -16.64
N ALA A 237 -14.19 4.28 -17.33
CA ALA A 237 -14.39 5.70 -17.63
C ALA A 237 -15.44 5.93 -18.72
N ASN A 238 -15.73 4.92 -19.57
CA ASN A 238 -16.57 5.06 -20.76
C ASN A 238 -18.08 4.99 -20.50
N GLY A 239 -18.51 4.89 -19.23
CA GLY A 239 -19.92 4.95 -18.87
C GLY A 239 -20.52 6.32 -19.12
N ARG A 240 -21.80 6.38 -19.55
CA ARG A 240 -22.56 7.65 -19.67
C ARG A 240 -22.75 8.33 -18.32
N SER A 241 -22.82 7.53 -17.27
CA SER A 241 -22.87 7.89 -15.87
C SER A 241 -22.00 6.89 -15.11
N VAL A 242 -21.60 7.23 -13.87
CA VAL A 242 -20.88 6.26 -13.03
C VAL A 242 -21.75 5.05 -12.69
N GLU A 243 -23.07 5.23 -12.60
CA GLU A 243 -24.03 4.14 -12.32
C GLU A 243 -24.12 3.15 -13.50
N ASP A 244 -24.02 3.66 -14.74
CA ASP A 244 -24.04 2.86 -15.96
C ASP A 244 -22.69 2.29 -16.36
N ALA A 245 -21.61 2.71 -15.69
CA ALA A 245 -20.27 2.29 -16.03
C ALA A 245 -20.07 0.80 -15.70
N PRO A 246 -19.55 -0.01 -16.64
CA PRO A 246 -19.21 -1.40 -16.37
C PRO A 246 -18.05 -1.47 -15.37
N LEU A 247 -18.10 -2.48 -14.50
CA LEU A 247 -16.99 -2.88 -13.66
C LEU A 247 -15.95 -3.59 -14.53
N VAL A 248 -14.69 -3.26 -14.31
CA VAL A 248 -13.56 -3.86 -15.00
C VAL A 248 -12.81 -4.73 -14.01
N ILE A 249 -12.64 -6.01 -14.37
CA ILE A 249 -11.90 -7.01 -13.61
C ILE A 249 -10.47 -7.01 -14.15
N ASN A 250 -9.50 -6.70 -13.29
CA ASN A 250 -8.09 -6.57 -13.67
C ASN A 250 -7.25 -7.63 -12.95
N TRP A 251 -6.16 -8.05 -13.59
CA TRP A 251 -5.14 -8.91 -12.98
C TRP A 251 -3.72 -8.49 -13.39
N GLY A 252 -2.77 -8.67 -12.47
CA GLY A 252 -1.37 -8.28 -12.64
C GLY A 252 -1.05 -6.85 -12.17
N PRO A 253 0.09 -6.28 -12.62
CA PRO A 253 0.90 -6.72 -13.75
C PRO A 253 1.91 -7.83 -13.45
N GLY A 254 2.35 -8.54 -14.50
CA GLY A 254 3.49 -9.46 -14.47
C GLY A 254 3.29 -10.76 -13.69
N CYS A 255 2.07 -11.28 -13.60
CA CYS A 255 1.75 -12.47 -12.80
C CYS A 255 2.54 -13.69 -13.29
N ALA A 256 3.44 -14.24 -12.47
CA ALA A 256 4.18 -15.45 -12.83
C ALA A 256 3.24 -16.64 -13.08
N ASN A 257 2.23 -16.80 -12.22
CA ASN A 257 1.17 -17.80 -12.33
C ASN A 257 -0.19 -17.09 -12.44
N PRO A 258 -0.71 -16.87 -13.66
CA PRO A 258 -2.05 -16.32 -13.87
C PRO A 258 -3.13 -17.25 -13.28
N PRO A 259 -4.23 -16.70 -12.75
CA PRO A 259 -5.31 -17.54 -12.25
C PRO A 259 -6.05 -18.22 -13.41
N ALA A 260 -6.60 -19.40 -13.15
CA ALA A 260 -7.41 -20.13 -14.12
C ALA A 260 -8.72 -19.38 -14.39
N TRP A 261 -9.35 -18.85 -13.33
CA TRP A 261 -10.51 -17.99 -13.45
C TRP A 261 -10.63 -17.01 -12.28
N ILE A 262 -11.37 -15.94 -12.52
CA ILE A 262 -11.66 -14.87 -11.56
C ILE A 262 -13.18 -14.73 -11.45
N GLY A 263 -13.71 -14.73 -10.24
CA GLY A 263 -15.13 -14.54 -9.94
C GLY A 263 -15.41 -13.18 -9.35
N LEU A 264 -16.51 -12.55 -9.77
CA LEU A 264 -17.07 -11.34 -9.18
C LEU A 264 -18.38 -11.70 -8.46
N TYR A 265 -18.57 -11.20 -7.25
CA TYR A 265 -19.69 -11.56 -6.36
C TYR A 265 -20.31 -10.31 -5.73
N THR A 266 -21.62 -10.36 -5.44
CA THR A 266 -22.31 -9.34 -4.64
C THR A 266 -22.33 -9.66 -3.15
N GLU A 267 -22.04 -10.90 -2.77
CA GLU A 267 -21.94 -11.33 -1.38
C GLU A 267 -20.50 -11.74 -1.10
N ASN A 268 -20.05 -11.59 0.16
CA ASN A 268 -18.70 -11.97 0.54
C ASN A 268 -18.52 -13.49 0.42
N PRO A 269 -17.69 -14.01 -0.51
CA PRO A 269 -17.52 -15.45 -0.72
C PRO A 269 -16.91 -16.19 0.47
N ALA A 270 -16.28 -15.48 1.42
CA ALA A 270 -15.80 -16.07 2.65
C ALA A 270 -16.93 -16.39 3.66
N LEU A 271 -18.12 -15.81 3.46
CA LEU A 271 -19.27 -15.91 4.36
C LEU A 271 -20.53 -16.46 3.68
N SER A 272 -20.52 -16.59 2.36
CA SER A 272 -21.67 -17.00 1.54
C SER A 272 -21.23 -17.98 0.46
N ASN A 273 -22.13 -18.91 0.14
CA ASN A 273 -21.97 -19.88 -0.95
C ASN A 273 -22.60 -19.38 -2.28
N ALA A 274 -22.83 -18.07 -2.40
CA ALA A 274 -23.41 -17.48 -3.61
C ALA A 274 -22.50 -17.70 -4.84
N SER A 275 -23.11 -18.00 -5.99
CA SER A 275 -22.39 -18.10 -7.26
C SER A 275 -21.89 -16.73 -7.74
N PRO A 276 -20.77 -16.69 -8.49
CA PRO A 276 -20.29 -15.44 -9.07
C PRO A 276 -21.31 -14.86 -10.06
N ILE A 277 -21.51 -13.54 -10.01
CA ILE A 277 -22.34 -12.78 -10.95
C ILE A 277 -21.63 -12.52 -12.28
N ALA A 278 -20.30 -12.60 -12.29
CA ALA A 278 -19.50 -12.62 -13.51
C ALA A 278 -18.26 -13.48 -13.28
N GLN A 279 -17.83 -14.17 -14.34
CA GLN A 279 -16.67 -15.05 -14.34
C GLN A 279 -15.78 -14.71 -15.54
N VAL A 280 -14.47 -14.58 -15.30
CA VAL A 280 -13.47 -14.25 -16.33
C VAL A 280 -12.39 -15.31 -16.32
N PHE A 281 -11.94 -15.71 -17.52
CA PHE A 281 -10.85 -16.66 -17.71
C PHE A 281 -9.64 -15.92 -18.30
N PRO A 282 -8.57 -15.69 -17.51
CA PRO A 282 -7.35 -15.02 -17.99
C PRO A 282 -6.63 -15.75 -19.12
N ASN A 283 -6.87 -17.05 -19.32
CA ASN A 283 -6.31 -17.86 -20.42
C ASN A 283 -4.78 -17.75 -20.53
N GLY A 284 -4.08 -17.82 -19.38
CA GLY A 284 -2.63 -17.75 -19.33
C GLY A 284 -2.03 -16.34 -19.53
N GLN A 285 -2.84 -15.29 -19.66
CA GLN A 285 -2.32 -13.92 -19.75
C GLN A 285 -1.75 -13.46 -18.40
N HIS A 286 -0.48 -13.05 -18.40
CA HIS A 286 0.23 -12.55 -17.20
C HIS A 286 -0.28 -11.21 -16.68
N SER A 287 -1.08 -10.48 -17.46
CA SER A 287 -1.73 -9.23 -17.08
C SER A 287 -2.90 -8.99 -18.02
N GLY A 288 -3.94 -8.33 -17.52
CA GLY A 288 -5.05 -7.96 -18.37
C GLY A 288 -6.19 -7.32 -17.61
N ALA A 289 -7.19 -6.93 -18.37
CA ALA A 289 -8.41 -6.32 -17.88
C ALA A 289 -9.57 -6.73 -18.78
N VAL A 290 -10.72 -7.03 -18.17
CA VAL A 290 -11.96 -7.35 -18.89
C VAL A 290 -13.08 -6.49 -18.31
N ALA A 291 -13.73 -5.72 -19.18
CA ALA A 291 -14.98 -5.07 -18.83
C ALA A 291 -16.07 -6.14 -18.70
N SER A 292 -16.69 -6.23 -17.53
CA SER A 292 -17.80 -7.13 -17.28
C SER A 292 -19.13 -6.49 -17.68
N GLU A 293 -20.15 -7.32 -17.90
CA GLU A 293 -21.54 -6.86 -18.09
C GLU A 293 -22.15 -6.29 -16.80
N VAL A 294 -21.47 -6.45 -15.66
CA VAL A 294 -21.90 -5.94 -14.37
C VAL A 294 -21.59 -4.45 -14.30
N LYS A 295 -22.63 -3.64 -14.17
CA LYS A 295 -22.51 -2.20 -13.94
C LYS A 295 -22.24 -1.89 -12.47
N PHE A 296 -21.57 -0.77 -12.20
CA PHE A 296 -21.38 -0.28 -10.84
C PHE A 296 -22.75 -0.06 -10.14
N GLY A 297 -23.72 0.48 -10.87
CA GLY A 297 -25.08 0.69 -10.39
C GLY A 297 -25.20 1.83 -9.38
N ARG A 298 -26.43 2.04 -8.89
CA ARG A 298 -26.71 3.07 -7.89
C ARG A 298 -26.38 2.54 -6.50
N ARG A 299 -25.14 2.79 -6.04
CA ARG A 299 -24.63 2.32 -4.74
C ARG A 299 -24.35 3.47 -3.79
N LYS A 300 -24.63 3.25 -2.51
CA LYS A 300 -24.19 4.16 -1.43
C LYS A 300 -22.73 3.84 -1.07
N LEU A 301 -21.99 4.85 -0.64
CA LEU A 301 -20.64 4.66 -0.10
C LEU A 301 -20.76 3.86 1.20
N PRO A 302 -20.02 2.76 1.36
CA PRO A 302 -20.20 1.86 2.49
C PRO A 302 -19.71 2.49 3.80
N GLY A 303 -20.07 1.89 4.93
CA GLY A 303 -19.60 2.35 6.25
C GLY A 303 -20.17 3.69 6.73
N GLY A 304 -21.27 4.17 6.12
CA GLY A 304 -21.92 5.42 6.50
C GLY A 304 -21.28 6.68 5.91
N TRP A 305 -20.39 6.53 4.93
CA TRP A 305 -19.65 7.64 4.32
C TRP A 305 -20.38 8.34 3.18
N SER A 306 -21.60 7.91 2.81
CA SER A 306 -22.40 8.68 1.86
C SER A 306 -22.72 10.06 2.41
N HIS A 307 -22.70 11.08 1.53
CA HIS A 307 -22.93 12.47 1.90
C HIS A 307 -24.23 12.66 2.73
N GLU A 308 -25.33 12.02 2.34
CA GLU A 308 -26.59 12.10 3.09
C GLU A 308 -26.53 11.45 4.49
N GLN A 309 -25.73 10.40 4.65
CA GLN A 309 -25.62 9.66 5.92
C GLN A 309 -24.76 10.41 6.93
N VAL A 310 -23.67 11.06 6.49
CA VAL A 310 -22.78 11.82 7.38
C VAL A 310 -23.44 13.07 7.95
N LEU A 311 -24.51 13.56 7.33
CA LEU A 311 -25.33 14.65 7.87
C LEU A 311 -26.19 14.21 9.07
N GLN A 312 -26.41 12.90 9.22
CA GLN A 312 -27.24 12.33 10.27
C GLN A 312 -26.40 11.68 11.36
N HIS A 313 -25.30 11.01 11.00
CA HIS A 313 -24.46 10.23 11.91
C HIS A 313 -22.99 10.38 11.55
N ILE A 314 -22.13 10.55 12.56
CA ILE A 314 -20.68 10.57 12.38
C ILE A 314 -20.20 9.15 12.00
N PRO A 315 -19.55 8.95 10.84
CA PRO A 315 -19.05 7.63 10.45
C PRO A 315 -17.89 7.21 11.36
N LYS A 316 -17.82 5.92 11.68
CA LYS A 316 -16.68 5.38 12.44
C LYS A 316 -15.45 5.33 11.55
N ARG A 317 -14.35 5.90 12.04
CA ARG A 317 -13.02 5.72 11.43
C ARG A 317 -12.61 4.26 11.56
N LYS A 318 -12.17 3.65 10.46
CA LYS A 318 -11.78 2.24 10.41
C LYS A 318 -10.34 2.13 9.92
N SER A 319 -9.56 1.27 10.56
CA SER A 319 -8.18 1.00 10.15
C SER A 319 -8.06 0.16 8.89
N LYS A 320 -9.12 -0.58 8.56
CA LYS A 320 -9.19 -1.43 7.36
C LYS A 320 -10.04 -0.76 6.26
N PRO A 321 -9.75 -1.04 4.98
CA PRO A 321 -10.61 -0.64 3.87
C PRO A 321 -12.06 -1.10 4.06
N ILE A 322 -13.00 -0.34 3.53
CA ILE A 322 -14.43 -0.63 3.64
C ILE A 322 -14.94 -1.07 2.27
N CYS A 323 -15.29 -2.35 2.15
CA CYS A 323 -15.78 -2.92 0.90
C CYS A 323 -17.18 -2.40 0.56
N PHE A 324 -17.40 -2.19 -0.73
CA PHE A 324 -18.72 -2.33 -1.34
C PHE A 324 -19.12 -3.81 -1.33
N ASP A 325 -20.38 -4.09 -1.61
CA ASP A 325 -20.92 -5.42 -1.90
C ASP A 325 -20.54 -5.86 -3.34
N LEU A 326 -19.23 -5.82 -3.62
CA LEU A 326 -18.59 -6.19 -4.87
C LEU A 326 -17.23 -6.82 -4.55
N TYR A 327 -17.19 -8.15 -4.53
CA TYR A 327 -16.04 -8.95 -4.13
C TYR A 327 -15.43 -9.69 -5.31
N LEU A 328 -14.12 -9.85 -5.30
CA LEU A 328 -13.35 -10.61 -6.28
C LEU A 328 -12.65 -11.79 -5.59
N THR A 329 -12.64 -12.92 -6.26
CA THR A 329 -11.76 -14.04 -5.93
C THR A 329 -11.10 -14.60 -7.18
N SER A 330 -9.87 -15.10 -7.05
CA SER A 330 -9.20 -15.85 -8.10
C SER A 330 -8.93 -17.27 -7.66
N TYR A 331 -8.94 -18.18 -8.63
CA TYR A 331 -8.73 -19.61 -8.39
C TYR A 331 -7.70 -20.17 -9.36
N ASP A 332 -6.96 -21.18 -8.90
CA ASP A 332 -6.08 -21.97 -9.75
C ASP A 332 -6.84 -23.07 -10.51
N GLU A 333 -6.11 -23.87 -11.29
CA GLU A 333 -6.67 -25.00 -12.06
C GLU A 333 -7.26 -26.10 -11.16
N ALA A 334 -6.77 -26.23 -9.92
CA ALA A 334 -7.27 -27.17 -8.92
C ALA A 334 -8.52 -26.65 -8.19
N GLY A 335 -8.95 -25.41 -8.47
CA GLY A 335 -10.08 -24.76 -7.81
C GLY A 335 -9.75 -24.20 -6.42
N GLN A 336 -8.47 -24.06 -6.07
CA GLN A 336 -8.05 -23.46 -4.81
C GLN A 336 -8.05 -21.92 -4.92
N LEU A 337 -8.52 -21.26 -3.88
CA LEU A 337 -8.54 -19.81 -3.78
C LEU A 337 -7.10 -19.26 -3.72
N GLN A 338 -6.74 -18.39 -4.66
CA GLN A 338 -5.42 -17.74 -4.72
C GLN A 338 -5.44 -16.32 -4.15
N TYR A 339 -6.49 -15.55 -4.44
CA TYR A 339 -6.59 -14.15 -4.02
C TYR A 339 -8.04 -13.78 -3.71
N PHE A 340 -8.20 -12.83 -2.79
CA PHE A 340 -9.49 -12.25 -2.42
C PHE A 340 -9.35 -10.72 -2.38
N ASP A 341 -10.24 -10.01 -3.03
CA ASP A 341 -10.34 -8.55 -2.91
C ASP A 341 -11.80 -8.06 -3.00
N CYS A 342 -11.99 -6.75 -2.89
CA CYS A 342 -13.27 -6.09 -3.11
C CYS A 342 -13.05 -4.68 -3.69
N LEU A 343 -14.07 -4.15 -4.37
CA LEU A 343 -14.13 -2.70 -4.58
C LEU A 343 -14.31 -2.04 -3.21
N LYS A 344 -13.51 -1.03 -2.89
CA LYS A 344 -13.43 -0.47 -1.52
C LYS A 344 -13.21 1.04 -1.51
N ILE A 345 -13.53 1.62 -0.35
CA ILE A 345 -13.17 2.99 0.01
C ILE A 345 -12.13 2.96 1.14
N GLN A 346 -11.28 3.99 1.19
CA GLN A 346 -10.23 4.13 2.19
C GLN A 346 -10.22 5.57 2.76
N PRO A 347 -11.26 5.98 3.50
CA PRO A 347 -11.42 7.37 3.92
C PRO A 347 -10.42 7.81 5.00
N THR A 348 -9.71 6.90 5.67
CA THR A 348 -8.82 7.20 6.81
C THR A 348 -7.45 6.51 6.69
N TRP A 349 -6.96 6.28 5.46
CA TRP A 349 -5.77 5.45 5.25
C TRP A 349 -4.47 6.09 5.77
N MET A 350 -4.32 7.41 5.75
CA MET A 350 -3.13 8.06 6.31
C MET A 350 -3.15 8.12 7.83
N PHE A 351 -4.33 8.25 8.43
CA PHE A 351 -4.54 8.29 9.87
C PHE A 351 -4.32 6.91 10.50
N SER A 352 -4.77 5.87 9.79
CA SER A 352 -4.71 4.48 10.27
C SER A 352 -3.31 3.86 10.25
N GLU A 353 -2.33 4.56 9.68
CA GLU A 353 -0.94 4.13 9.57
C GLU A 353 -0.03 5.09 10.35
N PRO A 354 0.24 4.84 11.64
CA PRO A 354 1.01 5.75 12.49
C PRO A 354 2.41 6.05 11.95
N GLY A 355 3.03 5.08 11.26
CA GLY A 355 4.36 5.24 10.65
C GLY A 355 4.43 6.35 9.59
N LEU A 356 3.30 6.73 8.98
CA LEU A 356 3.27 7.82 8.01
C LEU A 356 3.35 9.20 8.67
N GLY A 357 3.12 9.32 9.98
CA GLY A 357 3.20 10.57 10.70
C GLY A 357 4.56 11.27 10.56
N ASN A 358 5.64 10.50 10.49
CA ASN A 358 7.01 11.04 10.46
C ASN A 358 7.61 11.08 9.04
N VAL A 359 6.84 10.70 8.01
CA VAL A 359 7.31 10.70 6.62
C VAL A 359 7.12 12.11 6.04
N SER A 360 8.16 12.63 5.38
CA SER A 360 8.08 13.94 4.74
C SER A 360 7.11 13.94 3.56
N LEU A 361 6.43 15.06 3.30
CA LEU A 361 5.41 15.12 2.26
C LEU A 361 5.97 14.83 0.85
N ARG A 362 7.25 15.13 0.59
CA ARG A 362 7.96 14.75 -0.65
C ARG A 362 8.20 13.25 -0.82
N GLU A 363 8.18 12.47 0.26
CA GLU A 363 8.40 11.03 0.23
C GLU A 363 7.10 10.23 0.13
N LEU A 364 5.96 10.84 0.45
CA LEU A 364 4.65 10.21 0.32
C LEU A 364 4.26 10.03 -1.14
N PHE A 365 3.71 8.87 -1.48
CA PHE A 365 2.97 8.67 -2.70
C PHE A 365 1.52 9.14 -2.47
N LEU A 366 1.13 10.28 -3.03
CA LEU A 366 -0.19 10.87 -2.88
C LEU A 366 -1.07 10.57 -4.11
N PRO A 367 -2.17 9.81 -3.96
CA PRO A 367 -3.12 9.60 -5.05
C PRO A 367 -3.95 10.88 -5.26
N GLY A 368 -4.01 11.34 -6.50
CA GLY A 368 -4.62 12.62 -6.87
C GLY A 368 -5.53 12.54 -8.08
N THR A 369 -6.32 13.59 -8.28
CA THR A 369 -7.21 13.75 -9.44
C THR A 369 -6.87 15.03 -10.19
N HIS A 370 -6.76 14.95 -11.51
CA HIS A 370 -6.66 16.14 -12.35
C HIS A 370 -8.05 16.78 -12.51
N CYS A 371 -8.12 18.11 -12.46
CA CYS A 371 -9.38 18.86 -12.58
C CYS A 371 -10.44 18.27 -11.62
N SER A 372 -10.12 18.18 -10.33
CA SER A 372 -10.91 17.39 -9.36
C SER A 372 -12.36 17.81 -9.26
N GLY A 373 -12.64 19.10 -9.49
CA GLY A 373 -14.00 19.66 -9.51
C GLY A 373 -14.73 19.51 -10.85
N CYS A 374 -14.13 18.85 -11.84
CA CYS A 374 -14.65 18.77 -13.21
C CYS A 374 -15.50 17.50 -13.39
N TYR A 375 -16.61 17.43 -12.66
CA TYR A 375 -17.55 16.32 -12.67
C TYR A 375 -18.98 16.81 -12.95
N GLN A 376 -19.87 15.87 -13.24
CA GLN A 376 -21.27 16.17 -13.49
C GLN A 376 -22.00 16.54 -12.19
N THR A 377 -22.66 17.69 -12.18
CA THR A 377 -23.49 18.19 -11.08
C THR A 377 -24.95 18.26 -11.52
N ARG A 378 -25.87 18.40 -10.56
CA ARG A 378 -27.29 18.65 -10.87
C ARG A 378 -27.52 19.88 -11.74
N ASN A 379 -26.66 20.89 -11.64
CA ASN A 379 -26.77 22.13 -12.39
C ASN A 379 -26.24 22.03 -13.83
N ASN A 380 -25.37 21.06 -14.12
CA ASN A 380 -24.71 20.92 -15.41
C ASN A 380 -25.05 19.61 -16.16
N VAL A 381 -25.89 18.74 -15.57
CA VAL A 381 -26.34 17.47 -16.18
C VAL A 381 -27.06 17.66 -17.53
N GLY A 382 -27.66 18.82 -17.78
CA GLY A 382 -28.27 19.14 -19.08
C GLY A 382 -27.27 19.65 -20.13
N ASN A 383 -26.03 19.96 -19.75
CA ASN A 383 -25.07 20.61 -20.64
C ASN A 383 -24.38 19.58 -21.56
N VAL A 384 -24.85 19.51 -22.81
CA VAL A 384 -24.34 18.60 -23.85
C VAL A 384 -22.85 18.80 -24.13
N PHE A 385 -22.38 20.05 -24.08
CA PHE A 385 -20.99 20.37 -24.36
C PHE A 385 -20.05 19.89 -23.23
N LEU A 386 -20.42 20.14 -21.97
CA LEU A 386 -19.65 19.67 -20.81
C LEU A 386 -19.60 18.14 -20.74
N LYS A 387 -20.69 17.45 -21.10
CA LYS A 387 -20.70 15.99 -21.24
C LYS A 387 -19.67 15.49 -22.24
N LYS A 388 -19.44 16.24 -23.32
CA LYS A 388 -18.48 15.85 -24.35
C LYS A 388 -17.04 16.11 -23.93
N ILE A 389 -16.73 17.32 -23.47
CA ILE A 389 -15.32 17.72 -23.28
C ILE A 389 -15.01 18.35 -21.92
N GLY A 390 -16.02 18.60 -21.09
CA GLY A 390 -15.90 19.37 -19.85
C GLY A 390 -15.62 18.52 -18.60
N PHE A 391 -16.00 17.25 -18.58
CA PHE A 391 -15.77 16.38 -17.42
C PHE A 391 -14.43 15.64 -17.50
N ARG A 392 -13.81 15.47 -16.33
CA ARG A 392 -12.53 14.79 -16.10
C ARG A 392 -12.62 13.77 -14.97
N GLN A 393 -13.66 13.85 -14.14
CA GLN A 393 -13.95 12.89 -13.08
C GLN A 393 -15.39 12.40 -13.16
N SER A 394 -15.61 11.13 -12.83
CA SER A 394 -16.93 10.48 -12.77
C SER A 394 -17.66 10.75 -11.46
N LEU A 395 -16.92 11.07 -10.40
CA LEU A 395 -17.40 11.24 -9.03
C LEU A 395 -17.17 12.67 -8.52
N ASP A 396 -18.02 13.10 -7.58
CA ASP A 396 -17.83 14.36 -6.86
C ASP A 396 -16.60 14.34 -5.93
N VAL A 397 -16.17 15.51 -5.46
CA VAL A 397 -14.97 15.65 -4.63
C VAL A 397 -15.11 14.91 -3.29
N TRP A 398 -16.31 14.94 -2.68
CA TRP A 398 -16.60 14.14 -1.49
C TRP A 398 -16.27 12.66 -1.71
N SER A 399 -16.81 12.08 -2.78
CA SER A 399 -16.62 10.68 -3.12
C SER A 399 -15.16 10.38 -3.49
N GLN A 400 -14.48 11.26 -4.23
CA GLN A 400 -13.04 11.13 -4.51
C GLN A 400 -12.23 11.00 -3.20
N LEU A 401 -12.47 11.88 -2.23
CA LEU A 401 -11.81 11.87 -0.93
C LEU A 401 -12.14 10.60 -0.13
N VAL A 402 -13.40 10.20 -0.09
CA VAL A 402 -13.83 8.97 0.61
C VAL A 402 -13.19 7.73 0.01
N PHE A 403 -13.07 7.65 -1.33
CA PHE A 403 -12.36 6.55 -1.99
C PHE A 403 -10.89 6.48 -1.57
N GLY A 404 -10.23 7.62 -1.37
CA GLY A 404 -8.87 7.69 -0.83
C GLY A 404 -7.96 8.71 -1.50
N VAL A 405 -8.48 9.51 -2.44
CA VAL A 405 -7.76 10.63 -3.06
C VAL A 405 -7.36 11.66 -2.01
N ARG A 406 -6.15 12.21 -2.09
CA ARG A 406 -5.63 13.22 -1.15
C ARG A 406 -5.03 14.46 -1.82
N TYR A 407 -4.79 14.42 -3.12
CA TYR A 407 -4.28 15.57 -3.88
C TYR A 407 -5.30 16.04 -4.92
N LEU A 408 -5.84 17.24 -4.73
CA LEU A 408 -6.90 17.83 -5.56
C LEU A 408 -6.35 18.98 -6.40
N ASP A 409 -6.50 18.92 -7.72
CA ASP A 409 -6.07 19.95 -8.66
C ASP A 409 -7.25 20.81 -9.12
N PHE A 410 -7.17 22.10 -8.81
CA PHE A 410 -8.17 23.10 -9.14
C PHE A 410 -7.64 24.17 -10.08
N SER A 411 -8.47 24.48 -11.08
CA SER A 411 -8.30 25.66 -11.93
C SER A 411 -9.51 26.57 -11.70
N ILE A 412 -9.29 27.84 -11.35
CA ILE A 412 -10.34 28.74 -10.87
C ILE A 412 -10.61 29.88 -11.84
N GLY A 413 -11.87 30.14 -12.11
CA GLY A 413 -12.35 31.29 -12.87
C GLY A 413 -13.21 32.20 -12.00
N TYR A 414 -13.07 33.50 -12.19
CA TYR A 414 -13.92 34.51 -11.58
C TYR A 414 -15.00 34.98 -12.56
N TYR A 415 -16.26 34.89 -12.14
CA TYR A 415 -17.45 35.35 -12.85
C TYR A 415 -18.35 36.11 -11.88
N PRO A 416 -18.42 37.45 -11.96
CA PRO A 416 -19.24 38.23 -11.03
C PRO A 416 -20.71 37.80 -11.10
N SER A 417 -21.25 37.41 -9.95
CA SER A 417 -22.67 37.12 -9.76
C SER A 417 -23.39 38.36 -9.23
N HIS A 418 -24.62 38.60 -9.69
CA HIS A 418 -25.44 39.75 -9.24
C HIS A 418 -25.60 39.84 -7.71
N ASN A 419 -25.53 38.71 -6.99
CA ASN A 419 -25.66 38.66 -5.54
C ASN A 419 -24.30 38.39 -4.84
N GLY A 420 -23.18 38.34 -5.57
CA GLY A 420 -21.84 38.08 -5.02
C GLY A 420 -21.56 36.68 -4.48
N THR A 421 -22.58 35.84 -4.29
CA THR A 421 -22.45 34.54 -3.60
C THR A 421 -21.83 33.41 -4.43
N ARG A 422 -21.67 33.58 -5.75
CA ARG A 422 -21.17 32.53 -6.67
C ARG A 422 -20.19 33.09 -7.69
N ASN A 423 -19.17 33.79 -7.19
CA ASN A 423 -18.19 34.43 -8.06
C ASN A 423 -17.11 33.45 -8.55
N PHE A 424 -16.79 32.42 -7.77
CA PHE A 424 -15.70 31.49 -8.09
C PHE A 424 -16.20 30.15 -8.62
N TRP A 425 -15.57 29.71 -9.71
CA TRP A 425 -15.95 28.52 -10.45
C TRP A 425 -14.74 27.63 -10.75
N ILE A 426 -14.96 26.33 -10.70
CA ILE A 426 -14.06 25.33 -11.27
C ILE A 426 -14.10 25.46 -12.79
N MET A 427 -12.91 25.55 -13.35
CA MET A 427 -12.67 25.67 -14.78
C MET A 427 -12.00 24.41 -15.31
N ASN A 428 -12.41 24.01 -16.51
CA ASN A 428 -11.66 23.09 -17.34
C ASN A 428 -11.28 23.83 -18.62
N GLU A 429 -10.01 24.19 -18.74
CA GLU A 429 -9.56 25.20 -19.71
C GLU A 429 -10.41 26.48 -19.58
N HIS A 430 -11.18 26.84 -20.61
CA HIS A 430 -12.04 28.03 -20.63
C HIS A 430 -13.50 27.74 -20.23
N PHE A 431 -13.83 26.51 -19.82
CA PHE A 431 -15.21 26.10 -19.56
C PHE A 431 -15.53 26.08 -18.07
N ARG A 432 -16.64 26.73 -17.71
CA ARG A 432 -17.19 26.75 -16.35
C ARG A 432 -17.92 25.46 -16.03
N VAL A 433 -17.43 24.70 -15.04
CA VAL A 433 -17.96 23.35 -14.74
C VAL A 433 -18.82 23.34 -13.48
N ALA A 434 -18.28 23.78 -12.34
CA ALA A 434 -18.93 23.69 -11.03
C ALA A 434 -18.61 24.93 -10.18
N SER A 435 -19.44 25.24 -9.19
CA SER A 435 -19.17 26.32 -8.24
C SER A 435 -18.18 25.85 -7.17
N LEU A 436 -17.25 26.71 -6.76
CA LEU A 436 -16.20 26.35 -5.81
C LEU A 436 -16.72 26.15 -4.37
N GLY A 437 -17.61 27.02 -3.88
CA GLY A 437 -18.06 27.03 -2.48
C GLY A 437 -18.54 25.66 -1.96
N PRO A 438 -19.47 24.97 -2.62
CA PRO A 438 -19.92 23.63 -2.19
C PRO A 438 -18.79 22.59 -2.13
N ILE A 439 -17.78 22.70 -3.01
CA ILE A 439 -16.62 21.79 -3.00
C ILE A 439 -15.75 22.04 -1.77
N LEU A 440 -15.53 23.30 -1.38
CA LEU A 440 -14.80 23.65 -0.16
C LEU A 440 -15.52 23.11 1.08
N GLN A 441 -16.85 23.20 1.11
CA GLN A 441 -17.66 22.66 2.21
C GLN A 441 -17.58 21.13 2.31
N ASP A 442 -17.51 20.42 1.18
CA ASP A 442 -17.28 18.98 1.16
C ASP A 442 -15.89 18.61 1.70
N ILE A 443 -14.85 19.35 1.29
CA ILE A 443 -13.48 19.16 1.77
C ILE A 443 -13.43 19.40 3.29
N ARG A 444 -13.98 20.52 3.77
CA ARG A 444 -14.06 20.86 5.21
C ARG A 444 -14.68 19.70 5.99
N ARG A 445 -15.87 19.25 5.57
CA ARG A 445 -16.59 18.18 6.25
C ARG A 445 -15.79 16.88 6.24
N PHE A 446 -15.18 16.51 5.11
CA PHE A 446 -14.39 15.29 5.01
C PHE A 446 -13.22 15.31 5.98
N VAL A 447 -12.46 16.40 6.00
CA VAL A 447 -11.29 16.58 6.86
C VAL A 447 -11.67 16.52 8.35
N ILE A 448 -12.74 17.18 8.77
CA ILE A 448 -13.21 17.13 10.17
C ILE A 448 -13.58 15.70 10.58
N LEU A 449 -14.25 14.95 9.70
CA LEU A 449 -14.70 13.60 10.01
C LEU A 449 -13.57 12.56 9.94
N SER A 450 -12.62 12.73 9.03
CA SER A 450 -11.56 11.76 8.75
C SER A 450 -10.24 12.04 9.47
N GLU A 451 -9.94 13.31 9.80
CA GLU A 451 -8.62 13.79 10.23
C GLU A 451 -7.48 13.46 9.25
N GLU A 452 -7.84 13.33 7.97
CA GLU A 452 -6.87 13.10 6.90
C GLU A 452 -6.33 14.42 6.36
N THR A 453 -5.05 14.41 6.01
CA THR A 453 -4.42 15.55 5.33
C THR A 453 -4.85 15.62 3.87
N VAL A 454 -5.35 16.77 3.41
CA VAL A 454 -5.76 16.99 2.01
C VAL A 454 -4.97 18.15 1.40
N PHE A 455 -4.48 17.94 0.19
CA PHE A 455 -3.70 18.90 -0.58
C PHE A 455 -4.59 19.55 -1.64
N LEU A 456 -4.71 20.88 -1.60
CA LEU A 456 -5.48 21.67 -2.55
C LEU A 456 -4.54 22.49 -3.42
N ASP A 457 -4.41 22.12 -4.70
CA ASP A 457 -3.51 22.76 -5.64
C ASP A 457 -4.26 23.74 -6.55
N PHE A 458 -4.14 25.04 -6.25
CA PHE A 458 -4.70 26.14 -7.03
C PHE A 458 -3.65 26.66 -8.02
N ARG A 459 -3.51 25.94 -9.14
CA ARG A 459 -2.40 26.18 -10.08
C ARG A 459 -2.73 27.12 -11.23
N ARG A 460 -3.97 27.11 -11.71
CA ARG A 460 -4.38 27.86 -12.91
C ARG A 460 -5.54 28.80 -12.60
N PHE A 461 -5.43 30.02 -13.12
CA PHE A 461 -6.45 31.06 -13.03
C PHE A 461 -6.90 31.52 -14.43
N PRO A 462 -7.54 30.63 -15.23
CA PRO A 462 -7.73 30.85 -16.66
C PRO A 462 -8.68 32.00 -17.03
N LEU A 463 -9.46 32.54 -16.08
CA LEU A 463 -10.41 33.60 -16.38
C LEU A 463 -10.68 34.53 -15.19
N GLY A 464 -10.65 35.84 -15.44
CA GLY A 464 -11.10 36.88 -14.51
C GLY A 464 -10.06 37.32 -13.45
N PHE A 465 -8.83 36.81 -13.52
CA PHE A 465 -7.74 37.14 -12.58
C PHE A 465 -6.61 37.97 -13.19
N HIS A 466 -6.52 38.04 -14.53
CA HIS A 466 -5.46 38.81 -15.19
C HIS A 466 -5.64 40.32 -14.97
N ASN A 467 -4.61 41.00 -14.44
CA ASN A 467 -4.61 42.43 -14.06
C ASN A 467 -5.69 42.80 -13.03
N ASN A 468 -6.00 41.86 -12.14
CA ASN A 468 -7.19 41.83 -11.31
C ASN A 468 -6.77 41.22 -9.95
N PRO A 469 -5.95 41.93 -9.15
CA PRO A 469 -5.45 41.45 -7.86
C PRO A 469 -6.57 41.29 -6.81
N GLU A 470 -7.61 42.11 -6.86
CA GLU A 470 -8.74 42.05 -5.93
C GLU A 470 -9.50 40.72 -6.00
N GLN A 471 -9.46 40.02 -7.14
CA GLN A 471 -10.05 38.70 -7.33
C GLN A 471 -9.20 37.62 -6.66
N HIS A 472 -7.87 37.79 -6.62
CA HIS A 472 -6.98 36.94 -5.83
C HIS A 472 -7.24 37.14 -4.34
N GLU A 473 -7.33 38.39 -3.87
CA GLU A 473 -7.69 38.72 -2.48
C GLU A 473 -9.05 38.13 -2.09
N ALA A 474 -10.06 38.30 -2.93
CA ALA A 474 -11.40 37.75 -2.69
C ALA A 474 -11.42 36.21 -2.67
N LEU A 475 -10.57 35.55 -3.48
CA LEU A 475 -10.46 34.08 -3.45
C LEU A 475 -9.79 33.62 -2.16
N LEU A 476 -8.69 34.27 -1.75
CA LEU A 476 -8.02 33.97 -0.48
C LEU A 476 -8.94 34.20 0.72
N ALA A 477 -9.75 35.26 0.70
CA ALA A 477 -10.74 35.52 1.74
C ALA A 477 -11.80 34.41 1.80
N LEU A 478 -12.27 33.90 0.65
CA LEU A 478 -13.18 32.75 0.62
C LEU A 478 -12.51 31.48 1.17
N LEU A 479 -11.25 31.22 0.80
CA LEU A 479 -10.50 30.05 1.30
C LEU A 479 -10.29 30.13 2.81
N GLU A 480 -9.94 31.31 3.33
CA GLU A 480 -9.80 31.54 4.77
C GLU A 480 -11.14 31.36 5.50
N GLN A 481 -12.23 31.90 4.93
CA GLN A 481 -13.57 31.77 5.50
C GLN A 481 -14.03 30.30 5.58
N GLU A 482 -13.82 29.51 4.53
CA GLU A 482 -14.32 28.14 4.46
C GLU A 482 -13.40 27.13 5.16
N LEU A 483 -12.08 27.34 5.11
CA LEU A 483 -11.08 26.34 5.49
C LEU A 483 -10.01 26.82 6.48
N GLY A 484 -9.90 28.12 6.77
CA GLY A 484 -8.73 28.72 7.42
C GLY A 484 -8.35 28.12 8.77
N ASP A 485 -9.32 27.69 9.56
CA ASP A 485 -9.09 27.01 10.86
C ASP A 485 -8.48 25.61 10.72
N LEU A 486 -8.61 24.97 9.56
CA LEU A 486 -8.08 23.63 9.25
C LEU A 486 -6.78 23.66 8.42
N VAL A 487 -6.43 24.83 7.88
CA VAL A 487 -5.24 25.01 7.02
C VAL A 487 -3.97 25.10 7.87
N TYR A 488 -2.94 24.39 7.45
CA TYR A 488 -1.60 24.54 7.99
C TYR A 488 -0.94 25.77 7.40
N ARG A 489 -0.72 26.78 8.24
CA ARG A 489 -0.21 28.09 7.84
C ARG A 489 1.31 28.07 7.73
N ARG A 490 1.82 28.85 6.79
CA ARG A 490 3.24 29.15 6.69
C ARG A 490 3.64 30.10 7.82
N GLN A 491 4.78 29.83 8.43
CA GLN A 491 5.35 30.66 9.49
C GLN A 491 6.33 31.63 8.84
N PHE A 492 6.10 32.94 8.96
CA PHE A 492 7.10 33.95 8.62
C PHE A 492 8.10 34.02 9.78
N LEU A 493 9.31 33.51 9.59
CA LEU A 493 10.39 33.76 10.55
C LEU A 493 10.78 35.24 10.48
N SER A 494 10.72 35.94 11.62
CA SER A 494 11.13 37.35 11.71
C SER A 494 12.61 37.50 11.33
N SER A 495 12.88 38.41 10.41
CA SER A 495 14.15 38.67 9.71
C SER A 495 15.33 39.18 10.57
N ASP A 496 15.37 38.89 11.87
CA ASP A 496 16.49 39.32 12.72
C ASP A 496 17.63 38.29 12.81
N GLU A 497 17.45 37.08 12.30
CA GLU A 497 18.49 36.05 12.25
C GLU A 497 18.44 35.30 10.90
N THR A 498 18.90 35.94 9.83
CA THR A 498 19.61 35.40 8.63
C THR A 498 19.23 36.13 7.33
N ASP A 499 20.24 36.71 6.68
CA ASP A 499 20.19 37.38 5.36
C ASP A 499 20.01 36.40 4.17
N THR A 500 19.27 35.31 4.36
CA THR A 500 18.93 34.38 3.28
C THR A 500 17.46 34.56 2.90
N LEU A 501 17.21 34.97 1.65
CA LEU A 501 15.90 35.09 1.00
C LEU A 501 15.05 33.79 0.94
N ASP A 502 15.46 32.74 1.65
CA ASP A 502 14.87 31.39 1.70
C ASP A 502 14.45 30.99 3.13
N ALA A 503 14.06 31.95 3.97
CA ALA A 503 13.68 31.70 5.38
C ALA A 503 12.36 30.93 5.57
N ASP A 504 11.53 30.83 4.51
CA ASP A 504 10.32 30.02 4.51
C ASP A 504 10.68 28.58 4.12
N GLY A 505 10.64 27.64 5.08
CA GLY A 505 10.82 26.23 4.78
C GLY A 505 9.85 25.76 3.67
N GLU A 506 10.31 24.90 2.76
CA GLU A 506 9.47 24.41 1.68
C GLU A 506 8.36 23.46 2.17
N SER A 507 7.12 23.63 1.71
CA SER A 507 5.96 22.86 2.21
C SER A 507 6.11 21.35 2.10
N TYR A 508 6.90 20.89 1.12
CA TYR A 508 7.15 19.46 0.90
C TYR A 508 8.11 18.84 1.92
N ASN A 509 8.80 19.65 2.74
CA ASN A 509 9.64 19.19 3.84
C ASN A 509 8.85 18.89 5.11
N LEU A 510 7.61 19.38 5.21
CA LEU A 510 6.71 19.06 6.32
C LEU A 510 6.46 17.55 6.40
N THR A 511 5.92 17.10 7.51
CA THR A 511 5.39 15.75 7.71
C THR A 511 3.89 15.79 8.00
N LEU A 512 3.20 14.66 7.86
CA LEU A 512 1.79 14.57 8.29
C LEU A 512 1.66 14.85 9.79
N GLY A 513 2.65 14.45 10.58
CA GLY A 513 2.71 14.65 12.02
C GLY A 513 2.79 16.12 12.41
N ASP A 514 3.57 16.92 11.69
CA ASP A 514 3.69 18.37 11.93
C ASP A 514 2.33 19.04 11.86
N MET A 515 1.59 18.79 10.77
CA MET A 515 0.26 19.37 10.56
C MET A 515 -0.74 18.86 11.62
N ARG A 516 -0.77 17.54 11.87
CA ARG A 516 -1.71 16.93 12.81
C ARG A 516 -1.54 17.41 14.25
N ARG A 517 -0.29 17.66 14.70
CA ARG A 517 -0.03 18.16 16.06
C ARG A 517 -0.66 19.54 16.30
N GLU A 518 -0.82 20.34 15.26
CA GLU A 518 -1.50 21.64 15.32
C GLU A 518 -3.02 21.54 15.06
N GLY A 519 -3.55 20.33 14.91
CA GLY A 519 -4.95 20.12 14.50
C GLY A 519 -5.24 20.65 13.10
N LYS A 520 -4.22 20.70 12.24
CA LYS A 520 -4.33 21.16 10.86
C LYS A 520 -4.23 19.98 9.90
N TYR A 521 -4.99 20.06 8.83
CA TYR A 521 -5.20 18.92 7.93
C TYR A 521 -5.29 19.36 6.46
N ILE A 522 -5.22 20.66 6.17
CA ILE A 522 -5.29 21.15 4.79
C ILE A 522 -3.98 21.85 4.45
N LEU A 523 -3.38 21.49 3.33
CA LEU A 523 -2.28 22.22 2.72
C LEU A 523 -2.77 22.84 1.41
N ILE A 524 -2.68 24.16 1.29
CA ILE A 524 -3.08 24.87 0.07
C ILE A 524 -1.85 25.33 -0.67
N THR A 525 -1.68 24.91 -1.93
CA THR A 525 -0.69 25.50 -2.82
C THR A 525 -1.34 26.46 -3.80
N TYR A 526 -0.69 27.60 -4.07
CA TYR A 526 -1.29 28.69 -4.83
C TYR A 526 -0.30 29.34 -5.78
N ASN A 527 -0.61 29.35 -7.08
CA ASN A 527 0.32 29.80 -8.13
C ASN A 527 0.14 31.30 -8.47
N HIS A 528 0.41 32.18 -7.50
CA HIS A 528 0.43 33.63 -7.69
C HIS A 528 1.40 34.29 -6.70
N GLU A 529 2.45 34.92 -7.21
CA GLU A 529 3.57 35.40 -6.40
C GLU A 529 3.17 36.46 -5.37
N ALA A 530 2.35 37.46 -5.74
CA ALA A 530 1.92 38.48 -4.78
C ALA A 530 1.11 37.87 -3.61
N SER A 531 0.23 36.90 -3.90
CA SER A 531 -0.51 36.17 -2.86
C SER A 531 0.40 35.36 -1.92
N LEU A 532 1.52 34.84 -2.45
CA LEU A 532 2.54 34.15 -1.65
C LEU A 532 3.37 35.11 -0.80
N ASN A 533 3.30 36.43 -1.01
CA ASN A 533 4.00 37.38 -0.14
C ASN A 533 3.07 37.94 0.95
N GLU A 534 1.77 37.96 0.69
CA GLU A 534 0.78 38.62 1.56
C GLU A 534 -0.02 37.66 2.44
N SER A 535 -0.05 36.36 2.12
CA SER A 535 -0.90 35.39 2.81
C SER A 535 -0.11 34.23 3.42
N GLU A 536 -0.43 33.92 4.67
CA GLU A 536 0.14 32.77 5.41
C GLU A 536 -0.58 31.45 5.11
N ILE A 537 -1.75 31.48 4.48
CA ILE A 537 -2.63 30.31 4.35
C ILE A 537 -2.25 29.47 3.12
N VAL A 538 -1.39 30.00 2.26
CA VAL A 538 -0.98 29.39 0.99
C VAL A 538 0.53 29.17 0.92
N TRP A 539 0.89 28.10 0.22
CA TRP A 539 2.26 27.68 -0.02
C TRP A 539 2.59 27.72 -1.52
N LYS A 540 3.88 27.77 -1.82
CA LYS A 540 4.37 27.67 -3.21
C LYS A 540 3.95 26.32 -3.83
N PRO A 541 3.49 26.31 -5.10
CA PRO A 541 3.11 25.08 -5.76
C PRO A 541 4.29 24.15 -6.02
N TRP A 542 4.05 22.86 -5.81
CA TRP A 542 5.02 21.81 -6.10
C TRP A 542 5.34 21.73 -7.60
N LYS A 543 6.52 21.19 -7.94
CA LYS A 543 6.95 21.10 -9.34
C LYS A 543 6.03 20.16 -10.12
N LYS A 544 5.37 20.68 -11.15
CA LYS A 544 4.47 19.89 -12.01
C LYS A 544 5.20 19.30 -13.20
N HIS A 545 4.95 18.02 -13.43
CA HIS A 545 5.26 17.30 -14.64
C HIS A 545 3.95 16.82 -15.26
N SER A 546 3.79 16.93 -16.58
CA SER A 546 2.52 16.57 -17.21
C SER A 546 2.73 15.92 -18.57
N SER A 547 1.98 14.86 -18.81
CA SER A 547 1.92 14.17 -20.10
C SER A 547 0.85 14.73 -21.04
N ALA A 548 0.20 15.86 -20.70
CA ALA A 548 -0.96 16.37 -21.44
C ALA A 548 -0.67 16.64 -22.93
N PHE A 549 0.56 17.03 -23.28
CA PHE A 549 0.96 17.31 -24.66
C PHE A 549 1.52 16.09 -25.39
N LEU A 550 1.70 14.96 -24.70
CA LEU A 550 2.29 13.75 -25.26
C LEU A 550 1.24 12.91 -25.99
N LYS A 551 1.66 12.22 -27.05
CA LYS A 551 0.95 11.05 -27.55
C LYS A 551 1.07 9.93 -26.50
N HIS A 552 0.04 9.10 -26.38
CA HIS A 552 0.03 7.99 -25.42
C HIS A 552 1.20 7.01 -25.64
N THR A 553 1.75 6.93 -26.85
CA THR A 553 2.95 6.14 -27.19
C THR A 553 4.21 6.63 -26.46
N GLU A 554 4.38 7.95 -26.31
CA GLU A 554 5.55 8.62 -25.72
C GLU A 554 5.58 8.55 -24.18
N LEU A 555 4.44 8.21 -23.55
CA LEU A 555 4.30 8.17 -22.09
C LEU A 555 5.36 7.28 -21.40
N GLY A 556 5.75 6.17 -22.03
CA GLY A 556 6.71 5.23 -21.45
C GLY A 556 8.10 5.84 -21.29
N GLU A 557 8.60 6.49 -22.34
CA GLU A 557 9.90 7.18 -22.31
C GLU A 557 9.87 8.37 -21.36
N PHE A 558 8.80 9.18 -21.41
CA PHE A 558 8.63 10.31 -20.51
C PHE A 558 8.68 9.88 -19.04
N MET A 559 7.95 8.83 -18.67
CA MET A 559 7.98 8.30 -17.31
C MET A 559 9.34 7.68 -16.97
N GLN A 560 9.97 6.95 -17.90
CA GLN A 560 11.30 6.39 -17.67
C GLN A 560 12.31 7.50 -17.33
N ASN A 561 12.28 8.61 -18.06
CA ASN A 561 13.14 9.77 -17.79
C ASN A 561 12.81 10.43 -16.45
N LEU A 562 11.52 10.63 -16.15
CA LEU A 562 11.08 11.28 -14.93
C LEU A 562 11.41 10.48 -13.67
N PHE A 563 11.27 9.15 -13.71
CA PHE A 563 11.47 8.26 -12.56
C PHE A 563 12.91 7.70 -12.47
N SER A 564 13.72 7.85 -13.53
CA SER A 564 15.14 7.50 -13.52
C SER A 564 15.94 8.53 -12.75
N GLN A 565 16.52 8.14 -11.60
CA GLN A 565 17.39 9.02 -10.80
C GLN A 565 18.56 9.63 -11.59
N LYS A 566 18.95 9.05 -12.72
CA LYS A 566 20.09 9.51 -13.53
C LYS A 566 19.72 10.60 -14.54
N HIS A 567 18.44 10.79 -14.85
CA HIS A 567 18.03 11.77 -15.85
C HIS A 567 18.05 13.20 -15.26
N PRO A 568 18.43 14.23 -16.04
CA PRO A 568 18.39 15.63 -15.57
C PRO A 568 16.99 16.12 -15.15
N ASP A 569 15.94 15.61 -15.82
CA ASP A 569 14.56 16.01 -15.53
C ASP A 569 13.96 15.34 -14.29
N ALA A 570 14.65 14.34 -13.72
CA ALA A 570 14.16 13.60 -12.57
C ALA A 570 14.13 14.48 -11.30
N PRO A 571 12.99 14.60 -10.61
CA PRO A 571 12.87 15.35 -9.37
C PRO A 571 13.80 14.81 -8.28
N ARG A 572 14.51 15.70 -7.58
CA ARG A 572 15.42 15.35 -6.48
C ARG A 572 15.20 16.29 -5.31
N ASN A 573 14.94 15.74 -4.13
CA ASN A 573 14.78 16.48 -2.87
C ASN A 573 13.70 17.58 -2.87
N ILE A 574 12.75 17.53 -3.80
CA ILE A 574 11.65 18.49 -3.96
C ILE A 574 10.29 17.79 -3.89
N GLY A 575 9.24 18.53 -3.56
CA GLY A 575 7.85 18.12 -3.79
C GLY A 575 7.47 18.27 -5.25
N TRP A 576 6.79 17.27 -5.80
CA TRP A 576 6.44 17.24 -7.22
C TRP A 576 5.17 16.44 -7.50
N SER A 577 4.54 16.75 -8.63
CA SER A 577 3.35 16.08 -9.10
C SER A 577 3.50 15.61 -10.55
N LEU A 578 2.99 14.41 -10.85
CA LEU A 578 2.78 13.90 -12.20
C LEU A 578 1.29 14.00 -12.55
N HIS A 579 0.96 14.84 -13.51
CA HIS A 579 -0.36 14.87 -14.14
C HIS A 579 -0.34 13.92 -15.34
N GLY A 580 -0.64 12.64 -15.08
CA GLY A 580 -0.67 11.54 -16.03
C GLY A 580 -1.97 11.55 -16.85
N VAL A 581 -2.10 12.55 -17.72
CA VAL A 581 -3.29 12.80 -18.55
C VAL A 581 -2.89 12.97 -20.01
N GLN A 582 -3.85 12.89 -20.92
CA GLN A 582 -3.66 13.27 -22.33
C GLN A 582 -4.62 14.42 -22.66
N GLY A 583 -4.05 15.50 -23.21
CA GLY A 583 -4.77 16.68 -23.64
C GLY A 583 -5.44 16.48 -25.00
N PHE A 584 -6.21 17.48 -25.42
CA PHE A 584 -6.97 17.42 -26.68
C PHE A 584 -6.08 17.33 -27.91
N GLN A 585 -5.00 18.12 -27.97
CA GLN A 585 -4.08 18.10 -29.12
C GLN A 585 -3.36 16.76 -29.26
N GLY A 586 -2.93 16.16 -28.14
CA GLY A 586 -2.23 14.88 -28.13
C GLY A 586 -3.12 13.67 -28.45
N SER A 587 -4.44 13.85 -28.57
CA SER A 587 -5.42 12.77 -28.73
C SER A 587 -6.03 12.67 -30.13
N TYR A 588 -5.43 13.30 -31.12
CA TYR A 588 -5.86 13.19 -32.50
C TYR A 588 -5.58 11.78 -33.04
N ASN A 589 -6.61 11.10 -33.53
CA ASN A 589 -6.51 9.84 -34.26
C ASN A 589 -6.42 10.13 -35.76
N GLU A 590 -5.29 9.82 -36.38
CA GLU A 590 -5.03 10.04 -37.80
C GLU A 590 -5.89 9.14 -38.70
N GLU A 591 -6.17 7.90 -38.28
CA GLU A 591 -6.93 6.93 -39.07
C GLU A 591 -8.43 7.29 -39.14
N GLU A 592 -8.99 7.71 -38.02
CA GLU A 592 -10.41 8.08 -37.91
C GLU A 592 -10.67 9.57 -38.15
N ALA A 593 -9.60 10.37 -38.33
CA ALA A 593 -9.65 11.82 -38.44
C ALA A 593 -10.47 12.50 -37.32
N THR A 594 -10.43 11.95 -36.10
CA THR A 594 -11.23 12.39 -34.95
C THR A 594 -10.38 12.60 -33.70
N TYR A 595 -10.93 13.31 -32.73
CA TYR A 595 -10.32 13.49 -31.41
C TYR A 595 -11.02 12.62 -30.38
N LEU A 596 -10.22 11.95 -29.56
CA LEU A 596 -10.75 11.18 -28.44
C LEU A 596 -11.34 12.07 -27.35
N MET A 597 -12.46 11.61 -26.81
CA MET A 597 -13.16 12.20 -25.69
C MET A 597 -12.37 11.97 -24.39
N PRO A 598 -12.58 12.78 -23.33
CA PRO A 598 -11.80 12.69 -22.10
C PRO A 598 -11.78 11.28 -21.46
N ALA A 599 -12.92 10.61 -21.42
CA ALA A 599 -13.04 9.24 -20.91
C ALA A 599 -12.28 8.20 -21.75
N GLU A 600 -12.30 8.36 -23.07
CA GLU A 600 -11.59 7.48 -24.01
C GLU A 600 -10.08 7.64 -23.85
N ARG A 601 -9.60 8.89 -23.73
CA ARG A 601 -8.20 9.19 -23.43
C ARG A 601 -7.75 8.58 -22.12
N ALA A 602 -8.55 8.74 -21.06
CA ALA A 602 -8.25 8.15 -19.76
C ALA A 602 -8.18 6.62 -19.84
N SER A 603 -9.11 5.99 -20.56
CA SER A 603 -9.13 4.52 -20.76
C SER A 603 -7.89 3.98 -21.49
N ILE A 604 -7.16 4.80 -22.24
CA ILE A 604 -5.91 4.43 -22.92
C ILE A 604 -4.69 4.75 -22.03
N VAL A 605 -4.65 5.94 -21.44
CA VAL A 605 -3.50 6.45 -20.67
C VAL A 605 -3.38 5.75 -19.32
N ASN A 606 -4.50 5.58 -18.62
CA ASN A 606 -4.52 5.08 -17.25
C ASN A 606 -3.93 3.67 -17.13
N PRO A 607 -4.31 2.66 -17.95
CA PRO A 607 -3.72 1.33 -17.86
C PRO A 607 -2.20 1.33 -18.06
N LYS A 608 -1.69 2.10 -19.03
CA LYS A 608 -0.25 2.23 -19.30
C LYS A 608 0.47 2.89 -18.13
N LEU A 609 -0.09 3.97 -17.60
CA LEU A 609 0.43 4.66 -16.41
C LEU A 609 0.48 3.71 -15.20
N MET A 610 -0.60 2.97 -14.94
CA MET A 610 -0.67 2.05 -13.79
C MET A 610 0.29 0.87 -13.94
N GLN A 611 0.45 0.32 -15.14
CA GLN A 611 1.44 -0.74 -15.40
C GLN A 611 2.85 -0.27 -15.05
N LEU A 612 3.21 0.94 -15.46
CA LEU A 612 4.51 1.54 -15.21
C LEU A 612 4.72 1.88 -13.72
N LEU A 613 3.69 2.39 -13.04
CA LEU A 613 3.75 2.70 -11.61
C LEU A 613 3.81 1.45 -10.73
N SER A 614 3.16 0.36 -11.13
CA SER A 614 3.13 -0.89 -10.34
C SER A 614 4.50 -1.55 -10.17
N GLY A 615 5.51 -1.12 -10.94
CA GLY A 615 6.90 -1.51 -10.76
C GLY A 615 7.65 -0.66 -9.71
N PRO A 616 8.99 -0.59 -9.78
CA PRO A 616 9.82 0.15 -8.81
C PRO A 616 9.58 1.68 -8.82
N TRP A 617 8.81 2.18 -9.78
CA TRP A 617 8.53 3.60 -9.94
C TRP A 617 7.55 4.13 -8.89
N SER A 618 6.62 3.31 -8.40
CA SER A 618 5.75 3.65 -7.26
C SER A 618 6.56 4.16 -6.06
N HIS A 619 7.67 3.49 -5.72
CA HIS A 619 8.54 3.89 -4.60
C HIS A 619 9.16 5.27 -4.76
N ARG A 620 9.20 5.83 -5.97
CA ARG A 620 9.72 7.17 -6.25
C ARG A 620 8.62 8.19 -6.52
N ALA A 621 7.38 7.74 -6.71
CA ALA A 621 6.25 8.63 -6.94
C ALA A 621 6.00 9.52 -5.72
N ASN A 622 5.72 10.80 -5.99
CA ASN A 622 5.17 11.74 -5.03
C ASN A 622 3.66 11.93 -5.29
N ALA A 623 3.18 13.07 -5.77
CA ALA A 623 1.76 13.18 -6.16
C ALA A 623 1.53 12.66 -7.59
N VAL A 624 0.55 11.79 -7.81
CA VAL A 624 0.14 11.35 -9.16
C VAL A 624 -1.34 11.64 -9.36
N LEU A 625 -1.64 12.40 -10.40
CA LEU A 625 -2.97 12.88 -10.73
C LEU A 625 -3.40 12.32 -12.09
N VAL A 626 -4.62 11.79 -12.13
CA VAL A 626 -5.21 11.18 -13.33
C VAL A 626 -6.60 11.74 -13.63
N ASP A 627 -7.02 11.60 -14.88
CA ASP A 627 -8.43 11.74 -15.27
C ASP A 627 -9.16 10.43 -14.98
N TYR A 628 -10.40 10.51 -14.50
CA TYR A 628 -11.26 9.39 -14.16
C TYR A 628 -10.58 8.35 -13.25
N PHE A 629 -10.16 8.77 -12.05
CA PHE A 629 -9.38 7.92 -11.14
C PHE A 629 -10.03 6.56 -10.82
N THR A 630 -11.36 6.45 -10.88
CA THR A 630 -12.08 5.19 -10.67
C THR A 630 -11.73 4.12 -11.69
N ASN A 631 -11.17 4.50 -12.84
CA ASN A 631 -10.64 3.60 -13.88
C ASN A 631 -9.23 3.06 -13.53
N THR A 632 -8.73 3.34 -12.32
CA THR A 632 -7.39 2.94 -11.85
C THR A 632 -7.46 2.29 -10.47
N ASN A 633 -6.40 1.59 -10.09
CA ASN A 633 -6.12 1.16 -8.71
C ASN A 633 -5.11 2.11 -8.01
N LEU A 634 -5.08 3.39 -8.39
CA LEU A 634 -4.06 4.34 -7.94
C LEU A 634 -4.06 4.53 -6.42
N VAL A 635 -5.24 4.54 -5.79
CA VAL A 635 -5.36 4.67 -4.33
C VAL A 635 -4.72 3.47 -3.64
N GLU A 636 -5.07 2.26 -4.06
CA GLU A 636 -4.55 1.01 -3.51
C GLU A 636 -3.03 0.91 -3.67
N LEU A 637 -2.52 1.27 -4.85
CA LEU A 637 -1.09 1.31 -5.11
C LEU A 637 -0.38 2.32 -4.22
N ALA A 638 -0.93 3.52 -4.04
CA ALA A 638 -0.34 4.53 -3.18
C ALA A 638 -0.31 4.09 -1.71
N VAL A 639 -1.42 3.55 -1.20
CA VAL A 639 -1.52 3.04 0.18
C VAL A 639 -0.51 1.92 0.44
N SER A 640 -0.45 0.91 -0.43
CA SER A 640 0.48 -0.21 -0.27
C SER A 640 1.93 0.24 -0.37
N THR A 641 2.24 1.15 -1.30
CA THR A 641 3.58 1.70 -1.48
C THR A 641 4.02 2.51 -0.27
N ASN A 642 3.14 3.33 0.30
CA ASN A 642 3.47 4.13 1.48
C ASN A 642 3.73 3.26 2.71
N ARG A 643 2.92 2.22 2.93
CA ARG A 643 3.19 1.21 3.96
C ARG A 643 4.57 0.57 3.76
N TYR A 644 4.89 0.20 2.53
CA TYR A 644 6.20 -0.36 2.20
C TYR A 644 7.34 0.62 2.46
N LYS A 645 7.19 1.89 2.06
CA LYS A 645 8.17 2.97 2.32
C LYS A 645 8.43 3.14 3.81
N THR A 646 7.39 3.08 4.65
CA THR A 646 7.56 3.19 6.12
C THR A 646 8.32 2.02 6.74
N LEU A 647 8.13 0.80 6.22
CA LEU A 647 8.84 -0.38 6.72
C LEU A 647 10.34 -0.37 6.37
N ARG A 648 10.73 0.32 5.29
CA ARG A 648 12.10 0.39 4.77
C ARG A 648 12.82 1.72 5.06
N ASN A 649 12.23 2.64 5.80
CA ASN A 649 12.85 3.93 6.04
C ASN A 649 14.16 3.75 6.87
N PRO A 650 15.34 4.16 6.36
CA PRO A 650 16.63 3.96 7.03
C PRO A 650 16.75 4.66 8.38
N MET A 651 15.86 5.58 8.76
CA MET A 651 15.79 6.04 10.16
C MET A 651 15.42 4.93 11.15
N ASN A 652 14.71 3.88 10.72
CA ASN A 652 14.50 2.68 11.54
C ASN A 652 15.72 1.74 11.53
N GLU A 653 16.67 1.90 10.60
CA GLU A 653 17.99 1.24 10.63
C GLU A 653 19.01 2.06 11.46
N ALA A 654 18.89 3.38 11.49
CA ALA A 654 19.82 4.28 12.18
C ALA A 654 19.62 4.33 13.71
N VAL A 655 18.40 4.07 14.22
CA VAL A 655 18.17 3.93 15.68
C VAL A 655 18.84 2.65 16.23
N VAL A 656 19.26 1.72 15.37
CA VAL A 656 19.98 0.49 15.75
C VAL A 656 21.50 0.66 15.72
N LEU A 657 22.03 1.79 15.21
CA LEU A 657 23.48 2.00 15.05
C LEU A 657 24.07 3.15 15.88
N ASP A 658 23.24 3.91 16.61
CA ASP A 658 23.72 4.94 17.56
C ASP A 658 23.26 4.64 18.99
N ILE A 659 23.76 3.52 19.54
CA ILE A 659 23.96 3.35 20.98
C ILE A 659 25.36 2.72 21.13
N GLN A 660 26.36 3.58 21.33
CA GLN A 660 27.65 3.18 21.92
C GLN A 660 27.48 2.89 23.41
#